data_AF-A0A7S3YFY4-F1
#
_entry.id   AF-A0A7S3YFY4-F1
#
_cell.length_a   1.000
_cell.length_b   1.000
_cell.length_c   1.000
_cell.angle_alpha   90.00
_cell.angle_beta   90.00
_cell.angle_gamma   90.00
#
_symmetry.space_group_name_H-M   'P 1'
#
loop_
_entity.id
_entity.type
_entity.pdbx_description
1 polymer ?
#
loop_
_entity_poly.entity_id
_entity_poly.type
_entity_poly.pdbx_seq_one_letter_code
_entity_poly.pdbx_strand_id
1 'polypeptide(L)'
;MGNDLMRLGNFLPETCTLLTHTAPEELLGDTTRSPKKDIWSLGHLAHDLFVAKPLIRDDETDSKFAQLMKIFKVCGTPSERTWKGVSKLPFYNQQYPMWTVEAGVLRMRIKASIRNGLNGHAEETSDFISKLLVLNPNDRLSAEQALQHPFFDDVRKYEIRTPSGKAVARDWPMETKDGQFDIAKNMIRLMDLEHHPNSPRPYFRQTEIDTSKRKILVDWIIGLVRQKRLSQDTLFLGVQLLDKYVEMDDNVKLFEFQMLGEVCVLIASKVVDTVRLTLDELADIPEERYEVRQMRQAERKVLSTVSVGNMPVIHPLYFLRSFFAVLPQDSKDADFSTQCLASYLAEMHLVHFSTQSHHRPSTVAMAAFLLAVSGSPTDIVIPAEFQAVGREIVQREDFKRCIESLHHVWEQQRTTLSSESVLREKYSNRLFNNVAALQPSYVKLLIETTRARVEGRDPAVVLPTAVALRMLMFLDIPAACLLSCVSKRWHQICYNPNHVRVKWNLRRHKEVINSNTVKSLIPRLNGVRQLNLFRCKLTAEAIRMIMKHCRNLRELDLSYTVCDRSPRHIIELTGDTKKEATPMDVAHGEFETPAHESKGSLFPPELEKLNLRRSEVVEEDLKEEGVVEILRGCPNLRVLNLGMLQCVKEKTIDAIVETMAGKLEELHLNSCPNIRNDELVKLADPCKALRRLYLDMCSKINDFGITALAGGCQLEILSLCANRVSDTSLAAIAQHCKNLKSLELSFCYLVTTDGVRDIAKGCRNITHLNLCLVDMIQDDAIETLASCCNLVELNLRGCTHITDKSLEALATHCPNLRVLHLLGCEKVSASTVAVLQQRIKNVKIIIW
;
A
#
# COMPACT_ATOMS: atom_id res chain seq x y z
N MET A 1 36.59 21.33 -15.85
CA MET A 1 35.14 21.54 -16.02
C MET A 1 34.45 20.42 -16.79
N GLY A 2 35.12 19.63 -17.65
CA GLY A 2 34.55 18.39 -18.21
C GLY A 2 34.44 17.21 -17.21
N ASN A 3 35.21 17.23 -16.11
CA ASN A 3 35.19 16.19 -15.06
C ASN A 3 33.97 16.26 -14.12
N ASP A 4 33.22 17.36 -14.12
CA ASP A 4 32.11 17.56 -13.18
C ASP A 4 30.83 16.82 -13.62
N LEU A 5 30.61 16.65 -14.94
CA LEU A 5 29.41 15.98 -15.48
C LEU A 5 29.42 14.45 -15.31
N MET A 6 30.59 13.81 -15.37
CA MET A 6 30.73 12.37 -15.14
C MET A 6 30.61 11.99 -13.66
N ARG A 7 30.94 12.92 -12.75
CA ARG A 7 30.67 12.74 -11.32
C ARG A 7 29.19 12.93 -11.02
N LEU A 8 28.53 13.94 -11.61
CA LEU A 8 27.10 14.24 -11.35
C LEU A 8 26.11 13.17 -11.84
N GLY A 9 26.43 12.40 -12.88
CA GLY A 9 25.50 11.41 -13.47
C GLY A 9 25.13 10.24 -12.54
N ASN A 10 25.93 9.96 -11.51
CA ASN A 10 25.71 8.85 -10.58
C ASN A 10 25.24 9.29 -9.18
N PHE A 11 24.96 10.59 -8.97
CA PHE A 11 24.53 11.17 -7.68
C PHE A 11 23.19 11.90 -7.74
N LEU A 12 22.39 11.72 -8.81
CA LEU A 12 21.01 12.19 -8.81
C LEU A 12 20.15 11.18 -8.03
N PRO A 13 19.45 11.58 -6.96
CA PRO A 13 18.39 10.76 -6.40
C PRO A 13 17.34 10.51 -7.47
N GLU A 14 16.74 9.32 -7.43
CA GLU A 14 15.61 8.96 -8.25
C GLU A 14 14.62 10.13 -8.30
N THR A 15 14.47 10.74 -9.48
CA THR A 15 13.66 11.93 -9.82
C THR A 15 14.25 13.32 -9.51
N CYS A 16 15.16 13.77 -10.37
CA CYS A 16 15.43 15.21 -10.53
C CYS A 16 14.41 15.82 -11.51
N THR A 17 13.12 15.86 -11.17
CA THR A 17 12.11 16.56 -11.96
C THR A 17 11.94 17.99 -11.42
N LEU A 18 12.82 18.89 -11.83
CA LEU A 18 12.40 20.28 -12.01
C LEU A 18 11.28 20.25 -13.07
N LEU A 19 10.12 20.84 -12.79
CA LEU A 19 8.92 20.79 -13.66
C LEU A 19 9.24 21.08 -15.14
N THR A 20 10.28 21.88 -15.38
CA THR A 20 10.73 22.42 -16.66
C THR A 20 11.56 21.45 -17.51
N HIS A 21 12.01 20.34 -16.91
CA HIS A 21 12.82 19.29 -17.54
C HIS A 21 12.00 18.04 -17.91
N THR A 22 10.67 18.16 -17.86
CA THR A 22 9.73 17.08 -18.20
C THR A 22 9.85 16.72 -19.69
N ALA A 23 10.00 15.42 -19.97
CA ALA A 23 10.16 14.92 -21.33
C ALA A 23 8.87 15.09 -22.17
N PRO A 24 8.97 15.31 -23.49
CA PRO A 24 7.82 15.57 -24.36
C PRO A 24 6.83 14.40 -24.39
N GLU A 25 7.30 13.15 -24.28
CA GLU A 25 6.45 11.95 -24.19
C GLU A 25 5.56 11.97 -22.94
N GLU A 26 6.07 12.48 -21.82
CA GLU A 26 5.31 12.57 -20.57
C GLU A 26 4.27 13.70 -20.62
N LEU A 27 4.61 14.83 -21.25
CA LEU A 27 3.66 15.92 -21.50
C LEU A 27 2.55 15.51 -22.47
N LEU A 28 2.82 14.55 -23.37
CA LEU A 28 1.86 13.96 -24.29
C LEU A 28 1.05 12.78 -23.69
N GLY A 29 1.26 12.45 -22.42
CA GLY A 29 0.44 11.50 -21.66
C GLY A 29 1.05 10.11 -21.46
N ASP A 30 2.32 9.91 -21.82
CA ASP A 30 3.03 8.66 -21.52
C ASP A 30 3.41 8.58 -20.04
N THR A 31 2.76 7.67 -19.31
CA THR A 31 2.97 7.44 -17.87
C THR A 31 4.02 6.36 -17.59
N THR A 32 4.62 5.74 -18.61
CA THR A 32 5.66 4.74 -18.42
C THR A 32 6.93 5.37 -17.84
N ARG A 33 7.56 4.69 -16.87
CA ARG A 33 8.90 5.09 -16.42
C ARG A 33 9.92 4.57 -17.43
N SER A 34 10.77 5.46 -17.96
CA SER A 34 11.77 5.12 -18.96
C SER A 34 13.06 5.92 -18.71
N PRO A 35 14.24 5.28 -18.72
CA PRO A 35 15.53 5.97 -18.61
C PRO A 35 15.72 7.06 -19.69
N LYS A 36 15.01 6.96 -20.81
CA LYS A 36 15.06 7.98 -21.86
C LYS A 36 14.52 9.33 -21.40
N LYS A 37 13.57 9.36 -20.46
CA LYS A 37 13.04 10.59 -19.87
C LYS A 37 14.14 11.33 -19.09
N ASP A 38 14.98 10.59 -18.37
CA ASP A 38 16.13 11.15 -17.65
C ASP A 38 17.20 11.70 -18.60
N ILE A 39 17.42 11.02 -19.74
CA ILE A 39 18.33 11.51 -20.80
C ILE A 39 17.87 12.86 -21.37
N TRP A 40 16.56 13.10 -21.48
CA TRP A 40 16.03 14.40 -21.90
C TRP A 40 16.32 15.48 -20.86
N SER A 41 16.04 15.20 -19.59
CA SER A 41 16.33 16.13 -18.48
C SER A 41 17.83 16.44 -18.39
N LEU A 42 18.69 15.45 -18.64
CA LEU A 42 20.15 15.64 -18.74
C LEU A 42 20.53 16.60 -19.88
N GLY A 43 19.86 16.52 -21.03
CA GLY A 43 20.08 17.42 -22.16
C GLY A 43 19.78 18.88 -21.81
N HIS A 44 18.67 19.13 -21.11
CA HIS A 44 18.32 20.47 -20.61
C HIS A 44 19.34 20.98 -19.59
N LEU A 45 19.72 20.14 -18.63
CA LEU A 45 20.72 20.50 -17.63
C LEU A 45 22.07 20.82 -18.28
N ALA A 46 22.51 20.00 -19.23
CA ALA A 46 23.76 20.22 -19.97
C ALA A 46 23.70 21.54 -20.75
N HIS A 47 22.59 21.82 -21.44
CA HIS A 47 22.41 23.10 -22.11
C HIS A 47 22.58 24.29 -21.15
N ASP A 48 21.86 24.27 -20.04
CA ASP A 48 21.81 25.39 -19.10
C ASP A 48 23.18 25.64 -18.45
N LEU A 49 23.94 24.58 -18.18
CA LEU A 49 25.31 24.64 -17.69
C LEU A 49 26.27 25.33 -18.68
N PHE A 50 26.17 25.02 -19.97
CA PHE A 50 27.14 25.50 -20.97
C PHE A 50 26.76 26.84 -21.61
N VAL A 51 25.47 27.18 -21.64
CA VAL A 51 24.93 28.38 -22.28
C VAL A 51 24.62 29.49 -21.26
N ALA A 52 24.46 29.14 -19.97
CA ALA A 52 24.14 30.06 -18.87
C ALA A 52 22.87 30.90 -19.06
N LYS A 53 22.02 30.50 -20.00
CA LYS A 53 20.64 30.94 -20.17
C LYS A 53 19.79 29.69 -20.41
N PRO A 54 18.63 29.56 -19.75
CA PRO A 54 17.79 28.39 -19.91
C PRO A 54 17.26 28.26 -21.34
N LEU A 55 17.26 27.04 -21.89
CA LEU A 55 16.74 26.78 -23.25
C LEU A 55 15.24 27.13 -23.35
N ILE A 56 14.50 26.81 -22.30
CA ILE A 56 13.07 27.07 -22.12
C ILE A 56 12.94 27.83 -20.81
N ARG A 57 12.38 29.05 -20.84
CA ARG A 57 12.22 29.88 -19.63
C ARG A 57 11.06 29.42 -18.77
N ASP A 58 11.31 29.38 -17.47
CA ASP A 58 10.36 29.06 -16.41
C ASP A 58 9.41 30.24 -16.17
N ASP A 59 8.11 29.95 -16.16
CA ASP A 59 7.10 30.75 -15.46
C ASP A 59 6.32 29.76 -14.58
N GLU A 60 6.28 30.00 -13.26
CA GLU A 60 5.66 29.08 -12.27
C GLU A 60 4.16 28.83 -12.51
N THR A 61 3.53 29.58 -13.41
CA THR A 61 2.12 29.51 -13.79
C THR A 61 1.87 28.74 -15.09
N ASP A 62 2.90 28.24 -15.76
CA ASP A 62 2.74 27.59 -17.06
C ASP A 62 2.12 26.20 -16.94
N SER A 63 1.00 26.00 -17.65
CA SER A 63 0.39 24.68 -17.82
C SER A 63 1.32 23.73 -18.59
N LYS A 64 1.15 22.41 -18.39
CA LYS A 64 1.84 21.36 -19.19
C LYS A 64 1.73 21.58 -20.70
N PHE A 65 0.60 22.13 -21.14
CA PHE A 65 0.36 22.51 -22.53
C PHE A 65 1.27 23.66 -23.00
N ALA A 66 1.42 24.71 -22.19
CA ALA A 66 2.30 25.85 -22.51
C ALA A 66 3.76 25.41 -22.63
N GLN A 67 4.23 24.54 -21.74
CA GLN A 67 5.56 23.94 -21.79
C GLN A 67 5.76 23.10 -23.06
N LEU A 68 4.79 22.26 -23.42
CA LEU A 68 4.83 21.46 -24.65
C LEU A 68 4.92 22.35 -25.90
N MET A 69 4.19 23.47 -25.95
CA MET A 69 4.26 24.43 -27.06
C MET A 69 5.64 25.11 -27.14
N LYS A 70 6.28 25.42 -26.00
CA LYS A 70 7.64 25.95 -25.98
C LYS A 70 8.64 24.93 -26.54
N ILE A 71 8.50 23.65 -26.20
CA ILE A 71 9.33 22.57 -26.75
C ILE A 71 9.15 22.48 -28.28
N PHE A 72 7.92 22.48 -28.79
CA PHE A 72 7.67 22.40 -30.25
C PHE A 72 8.21 23.61 -31.01
N LYS A 73 8.24 24.80 -30.42
CA LYS A 73 8.90 25.97 -31.05
C LYS A 73 10.42 25.82 -31.20
N VAL A 74 11.06 25.08 -30.30
CA VAL A 74 12.51 24.87 -30.29
C VAL A 74 12.91 23.67 -31.14
N CYS A 75 12.21 22.55 -30.99
CA CYS A 75 12.54 21.26 -31.60
C CYS A 75 11.74 20.94 -32.87
N GLY A 76 10.68 21.71 -33.16
CA GLY A 76 9.68 21.42 -34.19
C GLY A 76 8.49 20.62 -33.65
N THR A 77 7.36 20.66 -34.37
CA THR A 77 6.15 19.90 -34.03
C THR A 77 6.31 18.46 -34.51
N PRO A 78 6.16 17.45 -33.63
CA PRO A 78 6.31 16.06 -34.03
C PRO A 78 5.15 15.59 -34.91
N SER A 79 5.47 14.75 -35.89
CA SER A 79 4.53 14.10 -36.80
C SER A 79 4.85 12.61 -36.88
N GLU A 80 3.96 11.81 -37.46
CA GLU A 80 4.23 10.37 -37.69
C GLU A 80 5.49 10.09 -38.53
N ARG A 81 6.00 11.09 -39.28
CA ARG A 81 7.27 10.99 -40.01
C ARG A 81 8.50 11.21 -39.11
N THR A 82 8.40 12.09 -38.12
CA THR A 82 9.52 12.47 -37.24
C THR A 82 9.51 11.75 -35.90
N TRP A 83 8.34 11.25 -35.48
CA TRP A 83 8.14 10.43 -34.30
C TRP A 83 7.05 9.41 -34.60
N LYS A 84 7.46 8.21 -35.00
CA LYS A 84 6.56 7.11 -35.35
C LYS A 84 5.74 6.68 -34.12
N GLY A 85 4.42 6.75 -34.23
CA GLY A 85 3.47 6.42 -33.16
C GLY A 85 3.08 7.59 -32.25
N VAL A 86 3.53 8.83 -32.53
CA VAL A 86 3.17 10.00 -31.72
C VAL A 86 1.65 10.26 -31.68
N SER A 87 0.93 9.93 -32.75
CA SER A 87 -0.54 10.07 -32.82
C SER A 87 -1.30 9.17 -31.85
N LYS A 88 -0.65 8.13 -31.32
CA LYS A 88 -1.22 7.20 -30.35
C LYS A 88 -1.11 7.69 -28.90
N LEU A 89 -0.38 8.78 -28.66
CA LEU A 89 -0.21 9.32 -27.32
C LEU A 89 -1.48 10.03 -26.84
N PRO A 90 -1.92 9.85 -25.58
CA PRO A 90 -3.23 10.29 -25.09
C PRO A 90 -3.54 11.79 -25.28
N PHE A 91 -2.51 12.64 -25.25
CA PHE A 91 -2.65 14.10 -25.37
C PHE A 91 -2.06 14.65 -26.67
N TYR A 92 -1.83 13.82 -27.67
CA TYR A 92 -1.47 14.31 -29.01
C TYR A 92 -2.70 14.84 -29.74
N ASN A 93 -2.60 16.04 -30.33
CA ASN A 93 -3.67 16.64 -31.13
C ASN A 93 -3.13 17.00 -32.52
N GLN A 94 -3.81 16.53 -33.57
CA GLN A 94 -3.47 16.82 -34.97
C GLN A 94 -3.64 18.30 -35.33
N GLN A 95 -4.36 19.08 -34.51
CA GLN A 95 -4.55 20.52 -34.68
C GLN A 95 -3.47 21.37 -33.99
N TYR A 96 -2.42 20.76 -33.43
CA TYR A 96 -1.31 21.55 -32.88
C TYR A 96 -0.63 22.40 -33.96
N PRO A 97 -0.16 23.62 -33.62
CA PRO A 97 0.52 24.45 -34.60
C PRO A 97 1.75 23.75 -35.15
N MET A 98 1.94 23.82 -36.47
CA MET A 98 3.03 23.14 -37.16
C MET A 98 4.26 24.05 -37.25
N TRP A 99 5.23 23.84 -36.35
CA TRP A 99 6.56 24.44 -36.43
C TRP A 99 7.49 23.45 -37.10
N THR A 100 8.04 23.81 -38.25
CA THR A 100 9.08 23.03 -38.93
C THR A 100 10.46 23.60 -38.58
N VAL A 101 11.32 22.77 -38.01
CA VAL A 101 12.72 23.12 -37.74
C VAL A 101 13.59 22.24 -38.62
N GLU A 102 14.45 22.84 -39.45
CA GLU A 102 15.39 22.09 -40.28
C GLU A 102 16.38 21.30 -39.42
N ALA A 103 16.80 20.14 -39.91
CA ALA A 103 17.76 19.29 -39.21
C ALA A 103 19.06 20.07 -38.95
N GLY A 104 19.53 20.07 -37.70
CA GLY A 104 20.78 20.73 -37.29
C GLY A 104 20.64 22.17 -36.79
N VAL A 105 19.49 22.83 -36.97
CA VAL A 105 19.27 24.21 -36.49
C VAL A 105 19.38 24.31 -34.96
N LEU A 106 18.88 23.32 -34.23
CA LEU A 106 19.02 23.28 -32.76
C LEU A 106 20.50 23.24 -32.36
N ARG A 107 21.30 22.37 -32.99
CA ARG A 107 22.75 22.28 -32.76
C ARG A 107 23.46 23.60 -33.06
N MET A 108 23.13 24.26 -34.18
CA MET A 108 23.70 25.56 -34.52
C MET A 108 23.36 26.63 -33.48
N ARG A 109 22.11 26.70 -33.01
CA ARG A 109 21.67 27.65 -31.97
C ARG A 109 22.39 27.43 -30.64
N ILE A 110 22.54 26.17 -30.23
CA ILE A 110 23.30 25.80 -29.03
C ILE A 110 24.74 26.24 -29.19
N LYS A 111 25.40 25.86 -30.30
CA LYS A 111 26.80 26.21 -30.59
C LYS A 111 27.06 27.72 -30.53
N ALA A 112 26.17 28.52 -31.12
CA ALA A 112 26.28 29.99 -31.13
C ALA A 112 26.11 30.63 -29.73
N SER A 113 25.54 29.90 -28.77
CA SER A 113 25.22 30.41 -27.44
C SER A 113 26.19 29.93 -26.35
N ILE A 114 27.14 29.05 -26.66
CA ILE A 114 28.15 28.57 -25.71
C ILE A 114 29.09 29.74 -25.33
N ARG A 115 29.39 29.88 -24.03
CA ARG A 115 30.26 30.95 -23.52
C ARG A 115 31.66 30.91 -24.15
N ASN A 116 32.18 32.09 -24.53
CA ASN A 116 33.50 32.30 -25.17
C ASN A 116 34.71 31.69 -24.44
N GLY A 117 34.59 31.27 -23.17
CA GLY A 117 35.65 30.61 -22.39
C GLY A 117 35.76 29.09 -22.58
N LEU A 118 34.85 28.47 -23.36
CA LEU A 118 34.77 27.02 -23.61
C LEU A 118 35.02 26.65 -25.08
N ASN A 119 35.56 27.58 -25.87
CA ASN A 119 35.64 27.50 -27.35
C ASN A 119 36.36 26.26 -27.92
N GLY A 120 37.15 25.54 -27.11
CA GLY A 120 37.85 24.32 -27.54
C GLY A 120 36.95 23.10 -27.74
N HIS A 121 35.73 23.07 -27.19
CA HIS A 121 34.82 21.91 -27.26
C HIS A 121 33.40 22.27 -27.71
N ALA A 122 33.21 23.44 -28.32
CA ALA A 122 31.88 23.94 -28.67
C ALA A 122 31.15 23.05 -29.68
N GLU A 123 31.90 22.39 -30.58
CA GLU A 123 31.34 21.45 -31.55
C GLU A 123 30.83 20.18 -30.87
N GLU A 124 31.67 19.51 -30.10
CA GLU A 124 31.35 18.26 -29.40
C GLU A 124 30.24 18.47 -28.36
N THR A 125 30.25 19.63 -27.69
CA THR A 125 29.23 20.02 -26.70
C THR A 125 27.88 20.26 -27.37
N SER A 126 27.85 21.03 -28.46
CA SER A 126 26.60 21.29 -29.19
C SER A 126 26.01 20.03 -29.82
N ASP A 127 26.88 19.16 -30.35
CA ASP A 127 26.48 17.86 -30.92
C ASP A 127 25.89 16.96 -29.83
N PHE A 128 26.57 16.85 -28.70
CA PHE A 128 26.13 16.05 -27.56
C PHE A 128 24.75 16.48 -27.07
N ILE A 129 24.56 17.76 -26.75
CA ILE A 129 23.29 18.29 -26.25
C ILE A 129 22.17 18.08 -27.28
N SER A 130 22.44 18.29 -28.57
CA SER A 130 21.43 18.12 -29.63
C SER A 130 20.93 16.68 -29.76
N LYS A 131 21.77 15.68 -29.47
CA LYS A 131 21.42 14.25 -29.49
C LYS A 131 20.70 13.78 -28.23
N LEU A 132 20.82 14.52 -27.11
CA LEU A 132 20.02 14.30 -25.91
C LEU A 132 18.62 14.90 -26.04
N LEU A 133 18.48 16.03 -26.74
CA LEU A 133 17.22 16.78 -26.93
C LEU A 133 16.45 16.35 -28.20
N VAL A 134 16.33 15.04 -28.41
CA VAL A 134 15.54 14.45 -29.51
C VAL A 134 14.13 14.12 -29.01
N LEU A 135 13.11 14.56 -29.76
CA LEU A 135 11.69 14.39 -29.38
C LEU A 135 11.29 12.92 -29.27
N ASN A 136 11.60 12.11 -30.29
CA ASN A 136 11.33 10.68 -30.26
C ASN A 136 12.29 9.96 -29.29
N PRO A 137 11.80 9.32 -28.22
CA PRO A 137 12.66 8.65 -27.24
C PRO A 137 13.50 7.51 -27.82
N ASN A 138 13.02 6.87 -28.89
CA ASN A 138 13.72 5.76 -29.56
C ASN A 138 14.95 6.23 -30.34
N ASP A 139 14.93 7.47 -30.84
CA ASP A 139 16.05 8.07 -31.60
C ASP A 139 17.02 8.85 -30.70
N ARG A 140 16.60 9.12 -29.44
CA ARG A 140 17.41 9.77 -28.40
C ARG A 140 18.54 8.84 -27.95
N LEU A 141 19.71 9.38 -27.60
CA LEU A 141 20.83 8.57 -27.09
C LEU A 141 20.42 7.71 -25.88
N SER A 142 21.00 6.51 -25.73
CA SER A 142 21.00 5.80 -24.45
C SER A 142 22.08 6.37 -23.52
N ALA A 143 22.01 6.07 -22.22
CA ALA A 143 23.06 6.43 -21.27
C ALA A 143 24.44 5.89 -21.70
N GLU A 144 24.48 4.64 -22.17
CA GLU A 144 25.70 4.00 -22.68
C GLU A 144 26.25 4.73 -23.91
N GLN A 145 25.40 5.05 -24.88
CA GLN A 145 25.81 5.79 -26.09
C GLN A 145 26.24 7.23 -25.77
N ALA A 146 25.59 7.87 -24.80
CA ALA A 146 25.98 9.19 -24.30
C ALA A 146 27.38 9.15 -23.66
N LEU A 147 27.67 8.13 -22.84
CA LEU A 147 28.99 7.92 -22.22
C LEU A 147 30.10 7.60 -23.22
N GLN A 148 29.77 7.10 -24.40
CA GLN A 148 30.71 6.85 -25.50
C GLN A 148 30.87 8.07 -26.44
N HIS A 149 30.10 9.14 -26.24
CA HIS A 149 30.13 10.32 -27.09
C HIS A 149 31.49 11.05 -27.03
N PRO A 150 32.04 11.60 -28.14
CA PRO A 150 33.33 12.30 -28.17
C PRO A 150 33.50 13.42 -27.13
N PHE A 151 32.38 14.01 -26.68
CA PHE A 151 32.34 14.98 -25.58
C PHE A 151 33.09 14.50 -24.31
N PHE A 152 33.10 13.20 -24.03
CA PHE A 152 33.81 12.63 -22.88
C PHE A 152 35.19 12.05 -23.22
N ASP A 153 35.77 12.30 -24.40
CA ASP A 153 37.09 11.74 -24.78
C ASP A 153 38.19 12.14 -23.81
N ASP A 154 38.20 13.38 -23.34
CA ASP A 154 39.22 13.86 -22.40
C ASP A 154 39.06 13.24 -21.01
N VAL A 155 37.82 12.90 -20.63
CA VAL A 155 37.53 12.18 -19.39
C VAL A 155 37.90 10.70 -19.52
N ARG A 156 37.66 10.08 -20.70
CA ARG A 156 38.05 8.69 -20.98
C ARG A 156 39.57 8.50 -21.09
N LYS A 157 40.30 9.54 -21.49
CA LYS A 157 41.77 9.58 -21.47
C LYS A 157 42.34 9.78 -20.06
N TYR A 158 41.55 10.30 -19.11
CA TYR A 158 41.94 10.46 -17.72
C TYR A 158 41.89 9.11 -16.99
N GLU A 159 43.06 8.54 -16.73
CA GLU A 159 43.19 7.30 -15.97
C GLU A 159 43.03 7.61 -14.47
N ILE A 160 41.91 7.21 -13.86
CA ILE A 160 41.77 7.30 -12.40
C ILE A 160 42.77 6.32 -11.81
N ARG A 161 43.78 6.83 -11.13
CA ARG A 161 44.77 6.03 -10.42
C ARG A 161 44.47 6.05 -8.94
N THR A 162 44.53 4.87 -8.32
CA THR A 162 44.54 4.73 -6.87
C THR A 162 45.70 5.55 -6.27
N PRO A 163 45.67 5.88 -4.97
CA PRO A 163 46.81 6.48 -4.27
C PRO A 163 48.11 5.67 -4.40
N SER A 164 48.01 4.37 -4.67
CA SER A 164 49.14 3.46 -4.96
C SER A 164 49.66 3.52 -6.42
N GLY A 165 49.07 4.34 -7.28
CA GLY A 165 49.45 4.50 -8.69
C GLY A 165 48.82 3.48 -9.65
N LYS A 166 48.03 2.50 -9.16
CA LYS A 166 47.31 1.52 -9.99
C LYS A 166 46.12 2.14 -10.70
N ALA A 167 45.96 1.87 -11.99
CA ALA A 167 44.79 2.27 -12.77
C ALA A 167 43.52 1.56 -12.27
N VAL A 168 42.45 2.31 -12.08
CA VAL A 168 41.11 1.80 -11.73
C VAL A 168 40.36 1.48 -13.02
N ALA A 169 39.70 0.32 -13.06
CA ALA A 169 39.00 -0.17 -14.25
C ALA A 169 37.91 0.81 -14.72
N ARG A 170 37.78 0.98 -16.05
CA ARG A 170 36.92 1.98 -16.71
C ARG A 170 35.41 1.70 -16.58
N ASP A 171 35.01 0.48 -16.27
CA ASP A 171 33.61 0.04 -16.21
C ASP A 171 33.01 0.27 -14.82
N TRP A 172 32.82 1.53 -14.45
CA TRP A 172 32.21 1.92 -13.18
C TRP A 172 30.90 2.70 -13.42
N PRO A 173 29.76 2.28 -12.84
CA PRO A 173 29.54 1.11 -11.98
C PRO A 173 29.41 -0.20 -12.78
N MET A 174 29.82 -1.33 -12.16
CA MET A 174 29.63 -2.66 -12.75
C MET A 174 28.22 -3.20 -12.43
N GLU A 175 27.33 -3.12 -13.42
CA GLU A 175 26.15 -3.99 -13.46
C GLU A 175 26.60 -5.42 -13.79
N THR A 176 26.14 -6.40 -13.00
CA THR A 176 26.26 -7.81 -13.41
C THR A 176 25.41 -8.07 -14.66
N LYS A 177 25.62 -9.19 -15.36
CA LYS A 177 24.82 -9.57 -16.54
C LYS A 177 23.30 -9.63 -16.28
N ASP A 178 22.90 -9.67 -15.00
CA ASP A 178 21.53 -9.71 -14.52
C ASP A 178 21.04 -8.35 -13.95
N GLY A 179 21.79 -7.27 -14.14
CA GLY A 179 21.43 -5.92 -13.66
C GLY A 179 21.59 -5.70 -12.15
N GLN A 180 22.19 -6.63 -11.41
CA GLN A 180 22.47 -6.46 -9.98
C GLN A 180 23.84 -5.81 -9.75
N PHE A 181 23.90 -4.85 -8.83
CA PHE A 181 25.14 -4.23 -8.38
C PHE A 181 25.92 -5.20 -7.47
N ASP A 182 27.16 -5.51 -7.81
CA ASP A 182 28.07 -6.26 -6.92
C ASP A 182 28.62 -5.32 -5.84
N ILE A 183 27.86 -5.19 -4.75
CA ILE A 183 28.15 -4.26 -3.64
C ILE A 183 29.52 -4.58 -3.02
N ALA A 184 29.90 -5.86 -2.89
CA ALA A 184 31.18 -6.28 -2.31
C ALA A 184 32.38 -5.85 -3.17
N LYS A 185 32.32 -6.04 -4.49
CA LYS A 185 33.37 -5.56 -5.41
C LYS A 185 33.45 -4.04 -5.46
N ASN A 186 32.31 -3.35 -5.37
CA ASN A 186 32.29 -1.89 -5.32
C ASN A 186 32.92 -1.36 -4.02
N MET A 187 32.69 -2.02 -2.88
CA MET A 187 33.35 -1.66 -1.62
C MET A 187 34.87 -1.83 -1.70
N ILE A 188 35.37 -2.93 -2.29
CA ILE A 188 36.81 -3.14 -2.49
C ILE A 188 37.43 -2.03 -3.34
N ARG A 189 36.78 -1.65 -4.45
CA ARG A 189 37.26 -0.54 -5.29
C ARG A 189 37.18 0.83 -4.61
N LEU A 190 36.16 1.08 -3.78
CA LEU A 190 36.08 2.31 -2.98
C LEU A 190 37.18 2.35 -1.90
N MET A 191 37.54 1.19 -1.32
CA MET A 191 38.70 1.10 -0.43
C MET A 191 40.01 1.35 -1.18
N ASP A 192 40.15 0.91 -2.44
CA ASP A 192 41.33 1.22 -3.26
C ASP A 192 41.45 2.72 -3.61
N LEU A 193 40.32 3.43 -3.64
CA LEU A 193 40.23 4.87 -3.90
C LEU A 193 40.34 5.72 -2.63
N GLU A 194 40.16 5.12 -1.45
CA GLU A 194 40.27 5.83 -0.19
C GLU A 194 41.73 6.27 0.02
N HIS A 195 41.95 7.57 0.20
CA HIS A 195 43.29 8.08 0.41
C HIS A 195 43.77 7.62 1.80
N HIS A 196 44.84 6.82 1.87
CA HIS A 196 45.58 6.68 3.12
C HIS A 196 46.27 8.02 3.38
N PRO A 197 46.00 8.70 4.50
CA PRO A 197 46.69 9.92 4.84
C PRO A 197 48.16 9.56 5.09
N ASN A 198 49.01 9.80 4.09
CA ASN A 198 50.43 9.55 4.22
C ASN A 198 51.02 10.56 5.20
N SER A 199 51.46 10.03 6.34
CA SER A 199 52.20 10.67 7.42
C SER A 199 51.36 11.52 8.39
N PRO A 200 51.55 11.35 9.72
CA PRO A 200 50.93 12.17 10.74
C PRO A 200 51.53 13.57 10.70
N ARG A 201 51.08 14.40 9.76
CA ARG A 201 51.28 15.84 9.89
C ARG A 201 50.42 16.27 11.08
N PRO A 202 50.98 16.96 12.08
CA PRO A 202 50.17 17.43 13.20
C PRO A 202 49.05 18.28 12.63
N TYR A 203 47.83 17.78 12.78
CA TYR A 203 46.58 18.36 12.30
C TYR A 203 46.47 19.87 12.61
N PHE A 204 47.18 20.31 13.65
CA PHE A 204 47.29 21.70 14.05
C PHE A 204 48.75 22.17 13.95
N ARG A 205 49.19 22.61 12.77
CA ARG A 205 50.25 23.65 12.69
C ARG A 205 49.71 25.02 13.11
N GLN A 206 48.38 25.15 13.10
CA GLN A 206 47.66 26.34 13.55
C GLN A 206 47.99 26.65 15.00
N THR A 207 48.30 27.91 15.29
CA THR A 207 48.56 28.38 16.66
C THR A 207 47.28 28.65 17.44
N GLU A 208 46.18 28.96 16.74
CA GLU A 208 44.92 29.41 17.35
C GLU A 208 43.84 28.31 17.43
N ILE A 209 43.91 27.28 16.58
CA ILE A 209 42.89 26.24 16.43
C ILE A 209 43.42 24.92 17.00
N ASP A 210 42.63 24.27 17.86
CA ASP A 210 42.95 22.98 18.49
C ASP A 210 41.77 21.99 18.34
N THR A 211 41.95 20.75 18.83
CA THR A 211 40.92 19.70 18.78
C THR A 211 39.63 20.08 19.48
N SER A 212 39.72 20.85 20.58
CA SER A 212 38.57 21.29 21.35
C SER A 212 37.73 22.29 20.56
N LYS A 213 38.39 23.26 19.91
CA LYS A 213 37.71 24.24 19.05
C LYS A 213 37.10 23.59 17.80
N ARG A 214 37.81 22.61 17.20
CA ARG A 214 37.24 21.81 16.10
C ARG A 214 36.01 21.03 16.56
N LYS A 215 36.05 20.39 17.72
CA LYS A 215 34.93 19.63 18.27
C LYS A 215 33.68 20.50 18.45
N ILE A 216 33.85 21.72 19.00
CA ILE A 216 32.75 22.69 19.17
C ILE A 216 32.16 23.07 17.80
N LEU A 217 33.02 23.39 16.82
CA LEU A 217 32.56 23.75 15.48
C LEU A 217 31.84 22.59 14.78
N VAL A 218 32.35 21.36 14.89
CA VAL A 218 31.69 20.19 14.28
C VAL A 218 30.34 19.89 14.92
N ASP A 219 30.22 19.99 16.25
CA ASP A 219 28.92 19.84 16.94
C ASP A 219 27.94 20.94 16.52
N TRP A 220 28.42 22.18 16.30
CA TRP A 220 27.62 23.26 15.73
C TRP A 220 27.22 23.00 14.26
N ILE A 221 28.12 22.50 13.42
CA ILE A 221 27.83 22.13 12.01
C ILE A 221 26.72 21.07 11.94
N ILE A 222 26.69 20.11 12.88
CA ILE A 222 25.60 19.12 12.98
C ILE A 222 24.26 19.83 13.21
N GLY A 223 24.25 20.87 14.04
CA GLY A 223 23.09 21.75 14.25
C GLY A 223 22.68 22.50 12.99
N LEU A 224 23.64 23.11 12.29
CA LEU A 224 23.41 23.82 11.03
C LEU A 224 22.78 22.91 9.96
N VAL A 225 23.37 21.75 9.73
CA VAL A 225 22.88 20.74 8.76
C VAL A 225 21.45 20.33 9.13
N ARG A 226 21.16 20.11 10.41
CA ARG A 226 19.81 19.77 10.89
C ARG A 226 18.82 20.91 10.69
N GLN A 227 19.19 22.15 11.03
CA GLN A 227 18.33 23.33 10.89
C GLN A 227 17.97 23.57 9.42
N LYS A 228 18.95 23.42 8.52
CA LYS A 228 18.80 23.59 7.07
C LYS A 228 18.26 22.33 6.36
N ARG A 229 17.99 21.25 7.10
CA ARG A 229 17.45 19.96 6.59
C ARG A 229 18.32 19.34 5.48
N LEU A 230 19.63 19.51 5.59
CA LEU A 230 20.62 18.96 4.66
C LEU A 230 20.92 17.48 4.99
N SER A 231 21.43 16.72 4.03
CA SER A 231 21.74 15.30 4.22
C SER A 231 22.93 15.05 5.15
N GLN A 232 23.01 13.83 5.68
CA GLN A 232 24.19 13.40 6.44
C GLN A 232 25.45 13.35 5.56
N ASP A 233 25.31 13.09 4.25
CA ASP A 233 26.44 13.10 3.32
C ASP A 233 27.07 14.51 3.23
N THR A 234 26.25 15.55 3.24
CA THR A 234 26.71 16.96 3.31
C THR A 234 27.45 17.27 4.60
N LEU A 235 27.02 16.71 5.74
CA LEU A 235 27.75 16.84 7.02
C LEU A 235 29.16 16.25 6.91
N PHE A 236 29.27 14.98 6.49
CA PHE A 236 30.57 14.30 6.43
C PHE A 236 31.49 14.96 5.39
N LEU A 237 30.96 15.28 4.21
CA LEU A 237 31.72 15.96 3.16
C LEU A 237 32.16 17.37 3.58
N GLY A 238 31.27 18.13 4.22
CA GLY A 238 31.57 19.48 4.70
C GLY A 238 32.68 19.49 5.74
N VAL A 239 32.65 18.56 6.70
CA VAL A 239 33.71 18.43 7.71
C VAL A 239 35.01 17.92 7.09
N GLN A 240 34.98 16.93 6.19
CA GLN A 240 36.19 16.48 5.49
C GLN A 240 36.81 17.59 4.65
N LEU A 241 36.00 18.43 4.00
CA LEU A 241 36.47 19.58 3.23
C LEU A 241 37.11 20.64 4.14
N LEU A 242 36.49 20.92 5.28
CA LEU A 242 37.05 21.82 6.30
C LEU A 242 38.40 21.31 6.80
N ASP A 243 38.45 20.03 7.19
CA ASP A 243 39.67 19.39 7.68
C ASP A 243 40.77 19.43 6.62
N LYS A 244 40.43 19.15 5.35
CA LYS A 244 41.37 19.18 4.24
C LYS A 244 41.89 20.59 3.95
N TYR A 245 41.02 21.58 4.05
CA TYR A 245 41.40 22.98 3.89
C TYR A 245 42.37 23.43 4.99
N VAL A 246 42.08 23.10 6.25
CA VAL A 246 42.95 23.41 7.40
C VAL A 246 44.29 22.68 7.32
N GLU A 247 44.33 21.48 6.74
CA GLU A 247 45.57 20.74 6.47
C GLU A 247 46.48 21.47 5.45
N MET A 248 45.89 22.20 4.51
CA MET A 248 46.59 22.81 3.37
C MET A 248 46.90 24.31 3.56
N ASP A 249 46.14 25.04 4.38
CA ASP A 249 46.35 26.45 4.70
C ASP A 249 46.87 26.62 6.12
N ASP A 250 48.16 26.93 6.29
CA ASP A 250 48.82 27.04 7.61
C ASP A 250 48.44 28.33 8.40
N ASN A 251 47.53 29.19 7.91
CA ASN A 251 47.22 30.51 8.50
C ASN A 251 45.74 30.76 8.81
N VAL A 252 45.00 29.74 9.25
CA VAL A 252 43.57 29.87 9.57
C VAL A 252 43.38 30.56 10.92
N LYS A 253 42.63 31.67 10.94
CA LYS A 253 42.34 32.45 12.14
C LYS A 253 41.07 31.97 12.83
N LEU A 254 41.05 32.07 14.17
CA LEU A 254 39.90 31.58 14.94
C LEU A 254 38.59 32.29 14.57
N PHE A 255 38.62 33.60 14.31
CA PHE A 255 37.43 34.39 13.96
C PHE A 255 36.83 34.06 12.58
N GLU A 256 37.59 33.41 11.69
CA GLU A 256 37.13 32.98 10.36
C GLU A 256 36.72 31.51 10.34
N PHE A 257 36.98 30.77 11.42
CA PHE A 257 36.88 29.31 11.44
C PHE A 257 35.44 28.82 11.31
N GLN A 258 34.49 29.51 11.95
CA GLN A 258 33.06 29.20 11.81
C GLN A 258 32.54 29.47 10.38
N MET A 259 32.87 30.64 9.81
CA MET A 259 32.55 30.97 8.40
C MET A 259 33.11 29.93 7.43
N LEU A 260 34.33 29.43 7.66
CA LEU A 260 34.91 28.36 6.84
C LEU A 260 34.11 27.07 6.96
N GLY A 261 33.61 26.73 8.15
CA GLY A 261 32.69 25.62 8.37
C GLY A 261 31.39 25.77 7.54
N GLU A 262 30.76 26.95 7.60
CA GLU A 262 29.55 27.27 6.82
C GLU A 262 29.77 27.15 5.31
N VAL A 263 30.88 27.70 4.82
CA VAL A 263 31.26 27.66 3.40
C VAL A 263 31.57 26.23 2.96
N CYS A 264 32.19 25.41 3.81
CA CYS A 264 32.43 24.01 3.48
C CYS A 264 31.12 23.21 3.40
N VAL A 265 30.15 23.47 4.29
CA VAL A 265 28.80 22.89 4.23
C VAL A 265 28.06 23.37 2.97
N LEU A 266 28.18 24.65 2.62
CA LEU A 266 27.64 25.21 1.38
C LEU A 266 28.17 24.46 0.15
N ILE A 267 29.50 24.32 0.06
CA ILE A 267 30.15 23.60 -1.05
C ILE A 267 29.68 22.13 -1.06
N ALA A 268 29.65 21.47 0.09
CA ALA A 268 29.21 20.09 0.21
C ALA A 268 27.74 19.89 -0.21
N SER A 269 26.84 20.79 0.19
CA SER A 269 25.42 20.74 -0.20
C SER A 269 25.23 20.85 -1.71
N LYS A 270 26.07 21.63 -2.40
CA LYS A 270 26.05 21.75 -3.86
C LYS A 270 26.49 20.46 -4.57
N VAL A 271 27.23 19.60 -3.88
CA VAL A 271 27.75 18.33 -4.41
C VAL A 271 26.78 17.18 -4.15
N VAL A 272 26.14 17.13 -2.97
CA VAL A 272 25.42 15.92 -2.54
C VAL A 272 23.92 16.12 -2.31
N ASP A 273 23.44 17.35 -2.05
CA ASP A 273 22.03 17.59 -1.76
C ASP A 273 21.21 18.02 -2.99
N THR A 274 19.93 17.62 -2.97
CA THR A 274 18.91 18.03 -3.95
C THR A 274 18.47 19.48 -3.76
N VAL A 275 18.34 19.89 -2.50
CA VAL A 275 18.02 21.25 -2.09
C VAL A 275 19.35 21.93 -1.77
N ARG A 276 19.77 22.81 -2.68
CA ARG A 276 21.05 23.50 -2.58
C ARG A 276 20.93 24.65 -1.59
N LEU A 277 21.88 24.71 -0.66
CA LEU A 277 22.01 25.87 0.21
C LEU A 277 22.50 27.07 -0.61
N THR A 278 21.91 28.24 -0.36
CA THR A 278 22.33 29.51 -0.98
C THR A 278 23.13 30.36 0.01
N LEU A 279 23.92 31.30 -0.53
CA LEU A 279 24.66 32.25 0.31
C LEU A 279 23.73 33.17 1.10
N ASP A 280 22.55 33.49 0.55
CA ASP A 280 21.57 34.34 1.21
C ASP A 280 20.96 33.62 2.44
N GLU A 281 20.65 32.33 2.31
CA GLU A 281 20.14 31.51 3.43
C GLU A 281 21.16 31.32 4.55
N LEU A 282 22.46 31.36 4.26
CA LEU A 282 23.52 31.33 5.27
C LEU A 282 23.70 32.70 5.94
N ALA A 283 23.62 33.79 5.17
CA ALA A 283 23.72 35.14 5.69
C ALA A 283 22.58 35.53 6.66
N ASP A 284 21.44 34.83 6.59
CA ASP A 284 20.28 35.01 7.48
C ASP A 284 20.43 34.33 8.85
N ILE A 285 21.56 33.64 9.14
CA ILE A 285 21.78 33.00 10.44
C ILE A 285 22.06 34.08 11.50
N PRO A 286 21.27 34.16 12.59
CA PRO A 286 21.32 35.30 13.52
C PRO A 286 22.62 35.43 14.32
N GLU A 287 23.38 34.34 14.45
CA GLU A 287 24.39 34.18 15.50
C GLU A 287 25.73 34.87 15.17
N GLU A 288 26.06 35.18 13.91
CA GLU A 288 27.20 36.05 13.54
C GLU A 288 27.09 36.52 12.07
N ARG A 289 27.08 37.84 11.81
CA ARG A 289 26.80 38.43 10.48
C ARG A 289 28.06 38.51 9.61
N TYR A 290 28.33 37.47 8.80
CA TYR A 290 29.27 37.58 7.68
C TYR A 290 28.55 38.14 6.44
N GLU A 291 29.20 39.04 5.70
CA GLU A 291 28.63 39.53 4.43
C GLU A 291 28.73 38.44 3.35
N VAL A 292 27.73 38.36 2.46
CA VAL A 292 27.73 37.46 1.28
C VAL A 292 29.00 37.59 0.45
N ARG A 293 29.62 38.79 0.42
CA ARG A 293 30.91 39.03 -0.25
C ARG A 293 32.05 38.26 0.40
N GLN A 294 32.13 38.26 1.73
CA GLN A 294 33.16 37.56 2.50
C GLN A 294 33.00 36.04 2.34
N MET A 295 31.78 35.53 2.48
CA MET A 295 31.48 34.10 2.27
C MET A 295 31.83 33.65 0.84
N ARG A 296 31.53 34.47 -0.17
CA ARG A 296 31.87 34.17 -1.58
C ARG A 296 33.38 34.19 -1.82
N GLN A 297 34.13 35.05 -1.12
CA GLN A 297 35.59 35.06 -1.18
C GLN A 297 36.18 33.81 -0.51
N ALA A 298 35.66 33.42 0.65
CA ALA A 298 36.02 32.19 1.34
C ALA A 298 35.71 30.95 0.48
N GLU A 299 34.54 30.90 -0.19
CA GLU A 299 34.19 29.81 -1.11
C GLU A 299 35.22 29.65 -2.23
N ARG A 300 35.59 30.76 -2.88
CA ARG A 300 36.65 30.74 -3.92
C ARG A 300 37.98 30.28 -3.35
N LYS A 301 38.34 30.74 -2.15
CA LYS A 301 39.59 30.36 -1.48
C LYS A 301 39.62 28.86 -1.21
N VAL A 302 38.58 28.30 -0.58
CA VAL A 302 38.44 26.86 -0.31
C VAL A 302 38.57 26.04 -1.59
N LEU A 303 37.82 26.39 -2.64
CA LEU A 303 37.86 25.67 -3.92
C LEU A 303 39.23 25.76 -4.62
N SER A 304 39.91 26.90 -4.52
CA SER A 304 41.24 27.10 -5.10
C SER A 304 42.33 26.34 -4.35
N THR A 305 42.21 26.22 -3.02
CA THR A 305 43.20 25.55 -2.15
C THR A 305 43.07 24.03 -2.24
N VAL A 306 41.86 23.49 -2.16
CA VAL A 306 41.64 22.03 -2.16
C VAL A 306 41.77 21.45 -3.57
N SER A 307 41.49 22.23 -4.61
CA SER A 307 41.42 21.81 -6.03
C SER A 307 40.41 20.69 -6.30
N VAL A 308 39.72 20.74 -7.45
CA VAL A 308 38.61 19.79 -7.77
C VAL A 308 39.09 18.33 -7.87
N GLY A 309 40.37 18.10 -8.18
CA GLY A 309 40.98 16.77 -8.25
C GLY A 309 41.21 16.10 -6.89
N ASN A 310 41.26 16.88 -5.80
CA ASN A 310 41.58 16.44 -4.44
C ASN A 310 40.41 16.58 -3.45
N MET A 311 39.19 16.85 -3.94
CA MET A 311 37.98 16.86 -3.13
C MET A 311 37.74 15.47 -2.51
N PRO A 312 37.56 15.36 -1.18
CA PRO A 312 37.26 14.09 -0.53
C PRO A 312 35.83 13.69 -0.84
N VAL A 313 35.60 12.67 -1.69
CA VAL A 313 34.22 12.24 -2.04
C VAL A 313 33.78 11.01 -1.25
N ILE A 314 34.73 10.30 -0.63
CA ILE A 314 34.48 9.03 0.07
C ILE A 314 34.48 9.28 1.59
N HIS A 315 33.37 8.98 2.24
CA HIS A 315 33.18 9.10 3.68
C HIS A 315 32.50 7.87 4.30
N PRO A 316 32.56 7.68 5.63
CA PRO A 316 32.14 6.44 6.29
C PRO A 316 30.72 5.96 5.98
N LEU A 317 29.77 6.89 5.79
CA LEU A 317 28.38 6.52 5.49
C LEU A 317 28.20 5.71 4.19
N TYR A 318 29.05 5.89 3.18
CA TYR A 318 28.97 5.10 1.95
C TYR A 318 29.21 3.61 2.22
N PHE A 319 30.22 3.31 3.03
CA PHE A 319 30.54 1.97 3.45
C PHE A 319 29.49 1.43 4.43
N LEU A 320 29.03 2.26 5.38
CA LEU A 320 28.04 1.85 6.37
C LEU A 320 26.71 1.45 5.72
N ARG A 321 26.21 2.25 4.77
CA ARG A 321 25.01 1.92 3.98
C ARG A 321 25.19 0.63 3.20
N SER A 322 26.38 0.42 2.63
CA SER A 322 26.72 -0.81 1.91
C SER A 322 26.76 -2.03 2.84
N PHE A 323 27.26 -1.89 4.07
CA PHE A 323 27.27 -2.96 5.06
C PHE A 323 25.85 -3.37 5.47
N PHE A 324 24.91 -2.43 5.64
CA PHE A 324 23.52 -2.79 5.90
C PHE A 324 22.76 -3.28 4.65
N ALA A 325 23.17 -2.85 3.45
CA ALA A 325 22.52 -3.24 2.20
C ALA A 325 22.75 -4.70 1.79
N VAL A 326 23.81 -5.35 2.28
CA VAL A 326 24.13 -6.76 1.92
C VAL A 326 23.61 -7.77 2.94
N LEU A 327 23.21 -7.33 4.15
CA LEU A 327 22.58 -8.22 5.13
C LEU A 327 21.29 -8.87 4.58
N PRO A 328 20.91 -10.09 4.99
CA PRO A 328 19.71 -10.79 4.50
C PRO A 328 18.44 -9.92 4.56
N GLN A 329 17.53 -10.01 3.57
CA GLN A 329 16.31 -9.18 3.51
C GLN A 329 15.44 -9.22 4.78
N ASP A 330 15.38 -10.37 5.47
CA ASP A 330 14.68 -10.53 6.75
C ASP A 330 15.28 -9.71 7.90
N SER A 331 16.53 -9.25 7.77
CA SER A 331 17.24 -8.40 8.74
C SER A 331 17.24 -6.91 8.37
N LYS A 332 16.89 -6.54 7.12
CA LYS A 332 16.92 -5.14 6.63
C LYS A 332 15.80 -4.26 7.20
N ASP A 333 14.59 -4.81 7.33
CA ASP A 333 13.42 -4.08 7.86
C ASP A 333 13.42 -4.02 9.40
N ALA A 334 14.13 -4.95 10.05
CA ALA A 334 13.98 -5.23 11.48
C ALA A 334 15.06 -4.58 12.36
N ASP A 335 15.90 -3.69 11.83
CA ASP A 335 16.91 -3.05 12.65
C ASP A 335 17.33 -1.62 12.26
N PHE A 336 16.31 -0.79 12.00
CA PHE A 336 16.49 0.66 11.90
C PHE A 336 17.19 1.24 13.15
N SER A 337 16.97 0.67 14.33
CA SER A 337 17.66 1.05 15.57
C SER A 337 19.18 0.81 15.50
N THR A 338 19.62 -0.36 15.02
CA THR A 338 21.06 -0.64 14.86
C THR A 338 21.68 0.23 13.76
N GLN A 339 20.95 0.52 12.67
CA GLN A 339 21.41 1.48 11.67
C GLN A 339 21.58 2.89 12.26
N CYS A 340 20.60 3.36 13.04
CA CYS A 340 20.69 4.63 13.75
C CYS A 340 21.85 4.64 14.75
N LEU A 341 22.08 3.53 15.47
CA LEU A 341 23.18 3.42 16.41
C LEU A 341 24.54 3.45 15.69
N ALA A 342 24.69 2.73 14.58
CA ALA A 342 25.92 2.75 13.81
C ALA A 342 26.19 4.13 13.18
N SER A 343 25.15 4.82 12.69
CA SER A 343 25.28 6.20 12.21
C SER A 343 25.62 7.19 13.33
N TYR A 344 25.05 7.00 14.53
CA TYR A 344 25.42 7.77 15.73
C TYR A 344 26.89 7.59 16.05
N LEU A 345 27.40 6.35 16.09
CA LEU A 345 28.80 6.03 16.32
C LEU A 345 29.73 6.63 15.25
N ALA A 346 29.34 6.58 13.97
CA ALA A 346 30.11 7.20 12.89
C ALA A 346 30.19 8.73 13.02
N GLU A 347 29.10 9.41 13.41
CA GLU A 347 29.10 10.86 13.67
C GLU A 347 29.82 11.21 14.99
N MET A 348 29.80 10.34 15.99
CA MET A 348 30.61 10.51 17.21
C MET A 348 32.10 10.51 16.88
N HIS A 349 32.54 9.67 15.95
CA HIS A 349 33.92 9.70 15.45
C HIS A 349 34.27 11.04 14.79
N LEU A 350 33.32 11.64 14.06
CA LEU A 350 33.50 12.95 13.41
C LEU A 350 33.72 14.08 14.43
N VAL A 351 32.97 14.05 15.54
CA VAL A 351 33.02 15.03 16.64
C VAL A 351 34.26 14.86 17.50
N HIS A 352 34.55 13.64 17.96
CA HIS A 352 35.65 13.34 18.89
C HIS A 352 36.91 12.85 18.16
N PHE A 353 37.36 13.67 17.22
CA PHE A 353 38.55 13.40 16.42
C PHE A 353 39.84 13.48 17.26
N SER A 354 40.64 12.40 17.32
CA SER A 354 41.95 12.39 17.97
C SER A 354 43.10 12.67 16.99
N THR A 355 44.01 13.57 17.37
CA THR A 355 45.17 14.00 16.54
C THR A 355 46.14 12.89 16.14
N GLN A 356 46.06 11.73 16.78
CA GLN A 356 46.99 10.61 16.58
C GLN A 356 46.49 9.56 15.57
N SER A 357 45.32 9.76 14.96
CA SER A 357 44.69 8.70 14.16
C SER A 357 43.77 9.24 13.06
N HIS A 358 44.34 9.52 11.89
CA HIS A 358 43.55 9.66 10.68
C HIS A 358 43.12 8.27 10.21
N HIS A 359 41.89 7.88 10.55
CA HIS A 359 41.32 6.60 10.13
C HIS A 359 40.77 6.68 8.72
N ARG A 360 40.89 5.58 7.96
CA ARG A 360 40.25 5.50 6.66
C ARG A 360 38.72 5.46 6.81
N PRO A 361 37.95 6.01 5.85
CA PRO A 361 36.50 5.98 5.92
C PRO A 361 35.91 4.56 6.04
N SER A 362 36.49 3.56 5.37
CA SER A 362 36.09 2.15 5.52
C SER A 362 36.34 1.60 6.92
N THR A 363 37.48 1.96 7.52
CA THR A 363 37.86 1.59 8.90
C THR A 363 36.83 2.13 9.91
N VAL A 364 36.48 3.41 9.81
CA VAL A 364 35.49 4.05 10.69
C VAL A 364 34.12 3.39 10.54
N ALA A 365 33.68 3.16 9.31
CA ALA A 365 32.39 2.53 9.04
C ALA A 365 32.32 1.10 9.59
N MET A 366 33.38 0.31 9.42
CA MET A 366 33.46 -1.05 9.94
C MET A 366 33.47 -1.07 11.47
N ALA A 367 34.23 -0.16 12.11
CA ALA A 367 34.26 -0.03 13.57
C ALA A 367 32.89 0.34 14.14
N ALA A 368 32.21 1.32 13.53
CA ALA A 368 30.87 1.74 13.92
C ALA A 368 29.82 0.63 13.72
N PHE A 369 29.89 -0.09 12.59
CA PHE A 369 29.02 -1.23 12.30
C PHE A 369 29.21 -2.35 13.33
N LEU A 370 30.45 -2.78 13.56
CA LEU A 370 30.74 -3.87 14.48
C LEU A 370 30.38 -3.52 15.91
N LEU A 371 30.67 -2.30 16.38
CA LEU A 371 30.24 -1.87 17.72
C LEU A 371 28.72 -1.83 17.88
N ALA A 372 27.98 -1.44 16.85
CA ALA A 372 26.52 -1.46 16.89
C ALA A 372 25.95 -2.90 16.96
N VAL A 373 26.69 -3.89 16.43
CA VAL A 373 26.27 -5.31 16.37
C VAL A 373 26.79 -6.12 17.55
N SER A 374 28.01 -5.87 18.04
CA SER A 374 28.68 -6.66 19.07
C SER A 374 28.71 -5.98 20.44
N GLY A 375 28.57 -4.66 20.49
CA GLY A 375 28.67 -3.87 21.72
C GLY A 375 30.06 -3.79 22.35
N SER A 376 31.04 -4.52 21.82
CA SER A 376 32.38 -4.64 22.39
C SER A 376 33.44 -4.76 21.28
N PRO A 377 34.63 -4.17 21.47
CA PRO A 377 35.74 -4.32 20.55
C PRO A 377 36.36 -5.74 20.56
N THR A 378 36.04 -6.60 21.54
CA THR A 378 36.62 -7.96 21.67
C THR A 378 35.78 -9.05 21.00
N ASP A 379 34.47 -8.86 20.95
CA ASP A 379 33.50 -9.88 20.50
C ASP A 379 33.07 -9.64 19.06
N ILE A 380 34.04 -9.40 18.18
CA ILE A 380 33.77 -9.02 16.79
C ILE A 380 33.24 -10.21 16.00
N VAL A 381 32.01 -10.10 15.52
CA VAL A 381 31.40 -11.05 14.58
C VAL A 381 31.28 -10.38 13.22
N ILE A 382 32.09 -10.83 12.27
CA ILE A 382 32.02 -10.38 10.88
C ILE A 382 30.99 -11.25 10.16
N PRO A 383 29.91 -10.68 9.58
CA PRO A 383 28.92 -11.46 8.84
C PRO A 383 29.58 -12.25 7.69
N ALA A 384 29.00 -13.40 7.34
CA ALA A 384 29.56 -14.31 6.33
C ALA A 384 29.79 -13.60 4.98
N GLU A 385 28.87 -12.70 4.62
CA GLU A 385 28.86 -11.91 3.40
C GLU A 385 30.02 -10.90 3.32
N PHE A 386 30.57 -10.51 4.48
CA PHE A 386 31.69 -9.57 4.59
C PHE A 386 33.00 -10.22 4.97
N GLN A 387 33.12 -11.56 5.01
CA GLN A 387 34.36 -12.18 5.49
C GLN A 387 35.61 -11.75 4.71
N ALA A 388 35.51 -11.51 3.40
CA ALA A 388 36.65 -11.04 2.61
C ALA A 388 37.04 -9.58 2.95
N VAL A 389 36.08 -8.66 2.84
CA VAL A 389 36.28 -7.21 3.06
C VAL A 389 36.53 -6.90 4.54
N GLY A 390 35.73 -7.49 5.43
CA GLY A 390 35.82 -7.31 6.86
C GLY A 390 37.12 -7.85 7.45
N ARG A 391 37.62 -9.01 7.01
CA ARG A 391 38.94 -9.49 7.49
C ARG A 391 40.06 -8.56 7.07
N GLU A 392 40.02 -8.03 5.85
CA GLU A 392 41.03 -7.10 5.38
C GLU A 392 41.05 -5.82 6.22
N ILE A 393 39.88 -5.23 6.52
CA ILE A 393 39.78 -4.01 7.33
C ILE A 393 40.16 -4.28 8.79
N VAL A 394 39.66 -5.35 9.40
CA VAL A 394 39.88 -5.67 10.82
C VAL A 394 41.36 -5.98 11.13
N GLN A 395 42.12 -6.46 10.14
CA GLN A 395 43.56 -6.70 10.29
C GLN A 395 44.41 -5.43 10.22
N ARG A 396 43.86 -4.27 9.83
CA ARG A 396 44.62 -3.03 9.72
C ARG A 396 44.95 -2.46 11.10
N GLU A 397 46.13 -1.86 11.24
CA GLU A 397 46.60 -1.27 12.50
C GLU A 397 45.73 -0.09 12.97
N ASP A 398 45.20 0.68 12.01
CA ASP A 398 44.31 1.81 12.28
C ASP A 398 42.93 1.36 12.77
N PHE A 399 42.46 0.16 12.41
CA PHE A 399 41.16 -0.37 12.86
C PHE A 399 41.10 -0.58 14.37
N LYS A 400 42.12 -1.22 14.96
CA LYS A 400 42.14 -1.50 16.40
C LYS A 400 42.08 -0.20 17.21
N ARG A 401 42.87 0.80 16.83
CA ARG A 401 42.85 2.13 17.48
C ARG A 401 41.50 2.82 17.31
N CYS A 402 40.89 2.69 16.12
CA CYS A 402 39.59 3.27 15.82
C CYS A 402 38.48 2.71 16.71
N ILE A 403 38.35 1.38 16.76
CA ILE A 403 37.25 0.73 17.49
C ILE A 403 37.38 0.90 19.01
N GLU A 404 38.60 0.87 19.55
CA GLU A 404 38.86 1.10 20.99
C GLU A 404 38.55 2.55 21.38
N SER A 405 39.01 3.52 20.58
CA SER A 405 38.72 4.95 20.81
C SER A 405 37.22 5.25 20.73
N LEU A 406 36.55 4.73 19.69
CA LEU A 406 35.12 4.96 19.49
C LEU A 406 34.27 4.32 20.61
N HIS A 407 34.61 3.11 21.03
CA HIS A 407 33.95 2.46 22.17
C HIS A 407 34.14 3.23 23.48
N HIS A 408 35.36 3.73 23.74
CA HIS A 408 35.65 4.53 24.94
C HIS A 408 34.82 5.82 25.00
N VAL A 409 34.77 6.56 23.89
CA VAL A 409 33.96 7.79 23.79
C VAL A 409 32.47 7.47 23.92
N TRP A 410 32.01 6.38 23.31
CA TRP A 410 30.62 5.93 23.42
C TRP A 410 30.23 5.62 24.86
N GLU A 411 31.04 4.84 25.59
CA GLU A 411 30.79 4.53 27.01
C GLU A 411 30.80 5.78 27.89
N GLN A 412 31.77 6.68 27.71
CA GLN A 412 31.82 7.95 28.45
C GLN A 412 30.57 8.82 28.24
N GLN A 413 30.05 8.89 27.01
CA GLN A 413 28.83 9.65 26.71
C GLN A 413 27.57 8.95 27.21
N ARG A 414 27.54 7.61 27.28
CA ARG A 414 26.41 6.86 27.86
C ARG A 414 26.24 7.11 29.36
N THR A 415 27.34 7.33 30.08
CA THR A 415 27.32 7.58 31.54
C THR A 415 27.11 9.05 31.91
N THR A 416 27.35 9.99 30.99
CA THR A 416 27.27 11.42 31.28
C THR A 416 25.89 11.97 30.89
N LEU A 417 25.13 12.47 31.87
CA LEU A 417 23.74 12.93 31.65
C LEU A 417 23.61 14.29 30.97
N SER A 418 24.71 15.03 30.67
CA SER A 418 24.61 16.40 30.15
C SER A 418 24.03 16.46 28.72
N SER A 419 23.10 17.39 28.52
CA SER A 419 22.32 17.60 27.29
C SER A 419 22.99 18.59 26.31
N GLU A 420 24.26 18.91 26.49
CA GLU A 420 24.90 20.04 25.81
C GLU A 420 25.43 19.72 24.40
N SER A 421 25.44 18.45 23.97
CA SER A 421 25.87 18.08 22.61
C SER A 421 24.68 17.98 21.66
N VAL A 422 24.75 18.73 20.57
CA VAL A 422 23.74 18.74 19.49
C VAL A 422 23.63 17.35 18.84
N LEU A 423 24.75 16.63 18.72
CA LEU A 423 24.76 15.24 18.23
C LEU A 423 23.93 14.31 19.12
N ARG A 424 24.09 14.41 20.45
CA ARG A 424 23.32 13.58 21.40
C ARG A 424 21.84 13.93 21.34
N GLU A 425 21.48 15.21 21.24
CA GLU A 425 20.09 15.64 21.09
C GLU A 425 19.46 15.06 19.80
N LYS A 426 20.18 15.14 18.67
CA LYS A 426 19.75 14.57 17.38
C LYS A 426 19.39 13.09 17.51
N TYR A 427 20.27 12.27 18.07
CA TYR A 427 20.06 10.82 18.19
C TYR A 427 19.25 10.40 19.42
N SER A 428 18.90 11.34 20.29
CA SER A 428 17.88 11.16 21.35
C SER A 428 16.46 11.42 20.84
N ASN A 429 16.30 11.82 19.58
CA ASN A 429 15.01 12.03 18.95
C ASN A 429 14.38 10.68 18.55
N ARG A 430 13.03 10.62 18.61
CA ARG A 430 12.24 9.44 18.22
C ARG A 430 12.45 9.05 16.75
N LEU A 431 12.77 10.00 15.88
CA LEU A 431 13.11 9.73 14.47
C LEU A 431 14.35 8.84 14.32
N PHE A 432 15.22 8.79 15.32
CA PHE A 432 16.41 7.94 15.37
C PHE A 432 16.29 6.86 16.47
N ASN A 433 15.06 6.46 16.82
CA ASN A 433 14.75 5.48 17.87
C ASN A 433 15.36 5.77 19.25
N ASN A 434 15.66 7.04 19.54
CA ASN A 434 16.28 7.48 20.79
C ASN A 434 17.59 6.73 21.13
N VAL A 435 18.36 6.26 20.13
CA VAL A 435 19.55 5.41 20.34
C VAL A 435 20.59 6.01 21.29
N ALA A 436 20.70 7.34 21.35
CA ALA A 436 21.60 8.03 22.27
C ALA A 436 21.08 8.14 23.73
N ALA A 437 19.79 7.87 23.94
CA ALA A 437 19.12 7.90 25.25
C ALA A 437 18.67 6.51 25.74
N LEU A 438 18.98 5.44 25.00
CA LEU A 438 18.64 4.08 25.40
C LEU A 438 19.37 3.68 26.68
N GLN A 439 18.63 3.06 27.59
CA GLN A 439 19.20 2.50 28.82
C GLN A 439 20.20 1.38 28.49
N PRO A 440 21.28 1.21 29.27
CA PRO A 440 22.31 0.20 29.00
C PRO A 440 21.77 -1.23 28.80
N SER A 441 20.74 -1.62 29.57
CA SER A 441 20.06 -2.91 29.44
C SER A 441 19.34 -3.10 28.10
N TYR A 442 18.74 -2.04 27.56
CA TYR A 442 18.04 -2.08 26.28
C TYR A 442 19.02 -2.09 25.11
N VAL A 443 20.12 -1.35 25.21
CA VAL A 443 21.20 -1.41 24.22
C VAL A 443 21.78 -2.83 24.18
N LYS A 444 22.00 -3.47 25.34
CA LYS A 444 22.45 -4.86 25.42
C LYS A 444 21.48 -5.82 24.73
N LEU A 445 20.17 -5.68 24.99
CA LEU A 445 19.14 -6.51 24.35
C LEU A 445 19.07 -6.30 22.83
N LEU A 446 19.21 -5.04 22.37
CA LEU A 446 19.27 -4.70 20.95
C LEU A 446 20.44 -5.45 20.29
N ILE A 447 21.64 -5.31 20.86
CA ILE A 447 22.88 -5.94 20.40
C ILE A 447 22.75 -7.46 20.39
N GLU A 448 22.24 -8.09 21.46
CA GLU A 448 22.04 -9.54 21.53
C GLU A 448 21.07 -10.04 20.43
N THR A 449 20.01 -9.28 20.18
CA THR A 449 19.02 -9.60 19.14
C THR A 449 19.62 -9.48 17.74
N THR A 450 20.38 -8.42 17.48
CA THR A 450 21.07 -8.21 16.20
C THR A 450 22.16 -9.27 15.98
N ARG A 451 22.95 -9.55 17.01
CA ARG A 451 24.02 -10.56 16.99
C ARG A 451 23.47 -11.95 16.69
N ALA A 452 22.39 -12.38 17.34
CA ALA A 452 21.75 -13.68 17.06
C ALA A 452 21.28 -13.81 15.59
N ARG A 453 20.77 -12.71 15.02
CA ARG A 453 20.34 -12.64 13.60
C ARG A 453 21.51 -12.66 12.63
N VAL A 454 22.61 -11.97 12.94
CA VAL A 454 23.86 -11.97 12.16
C VAL A 454 24.56 -13.33 12.23
N GLU A 455 24.52 -14.01 13.38
CA GLU A 455 25.09 -15.35 13.60
C GLU A 455 24.23 -16.49 13.03
N GLY A 456 23.08 -16.18 12.41
CA GLY A 456 22.25 -17.16 11.72
C GLY A 456 21.58 -18.20 12.62
N ARG A 457 21.26 -17.86 13.90
CA ARG A 457 20.51 -18.75 14.79
C ARG A 457 19.17 -18.15 15.26
N ASP A 458 18.14 -18.93 14.95
CA ASP A 458 16.76 -18.97 15.48
C ASP A 458 15.65 -18.12 14.80
N PRO A 459 14.73 -18.74 14.03
CA PRO A 459 13.51 -18.11 13.51
C PRO A 459 12.42 -17.83 14.58
N ALA A 460 12.64 -18.13 15.87
CA ALA A 460 11.62 -18.01 16.92
C ALA A 460 11.14 -16.59 17.26
N VAL A 461 11.79 -15.52 16.79
CA VAL A 461 11.33 -14.12 17.04
C VAL A 461 10.55 -13.53 15.86
N VAL A 462 10.43 -14.27 14.75
CA VAL A 462 9.62 -13.86 13.61
C VAL A 462 8.24 -14.48 13.74
N LEU A 463 7.22 -13.64 13.94
CA LEU A 463 5.82 -14.06 13.91
C LEU A 463 5.58 -14.85 12.61
N PRO A 464 5.24 -16.15 12.68
CA PRO A 464 5.09 -16.98 11.49
C PRO A 464 4.08 -16.35 10.53
N THR A 465 4.32 -16.39 9.23
CA THR A 465 3.42 -15.80 8.22
C THR A 465 1.99 -16.30 8.41
N ALA A 466 1.79 -17.55 8.83
CA ALA A 466 0.48 -18.10 9.19
C ALA A 466 -0.24 -17.33 10.32
N VAL A 467 0.49 -16.86 11.34
CA VAL A 467 -0.06 -16.07 12.45
C VAL A 467 -0.35 -14.63 11.99
N ALA A 468 0.55 -14.02 11.23
CA ALA A 468 0.32 -12.70 10.62
C ALA A 468 -0.90 -12.68 9.69
N LEU A 469 -1.07 -13.73 8.88
CA LEU A 469 -2.23 -13.93 8.02
C LEU A 469 -3.51 -14.12 8.84
N ARG A 470 -3.45 -14.86 9.94
CA ARG A 470 -4.60 -15.03 10.83
C ARG A 470 -5.01 -13.72 11.49
N MET A 471 -4.08 -12.85 11.87
CA MET A 471 -4.37 -11.50 12.36
C MET A 471 -5.00 -10.63 11.28
N LEU A 472 -4.49 -10.69 10.05
CA LEU A 472 -5.04 -9.97 8.90
C LEU A 472 -6.49 -10.35 8.57
N MET A 473 -6.94 -11.57 8.90
CA MET A 473 -8.34 -11.96 8.71
C MET A 473 -9.32 -11.16 9.59
N PHE A 474 -8.84 -10.56 10.68
CA PHE A 474 -9.68 -9.81 11.64
C PHE A 474 -9.59 -8.28 11.47
N LEU A 475 -8.63 -7.78 10.68
CA LEU A 475 -8.48 -6.36 10.40
C LEU A 475 -9.45 -5.90 9.30
N ASP A 476 -9.95 -4.67 9.35
CA ASP A 476 -10.66 -4.09 8.20
C ASP A 476 -9.68 -3.58 7.14
N ILE A 477 -10.18 -3.18 5.97
CA ILE A 477 -9.34 -2.77 4.83
C ILE A 477 -8.49 -1.54 5.16
N PRO A 478 -9.01 -0.49 5.84
CA PRO A 478 -8.19 0.65 6.25
C PRO A 478 -7.09 0.23 7.22
N ALA A 479 -7.38 -0.61 8.21
CA ALA A 479 -6.37 -1.11 9.12
C ALA A 479 -5.31 -1.96 8.39
N ALA A 480 -5.69 -2.76 7.40
CA ALA A 480 -4.75 -3.54 6.59
C ALA A 480 -3.91 -2.67 5.65
N CYS A 481 -4.47 -1.58 5.09
CA CYS A 481 -3.73 -0.58 4.33
C CYS A 481 -2.73 0.15 5.24
N LEU A 482 -3.15 0.55 6.45
CA LEU A 482 -2.23 1.14 7.44
C LEU A 482 -1.13 0.16 7.83
N LEU A 483 -1.48 -1.12 8.05
CA LEU A 483 -0.52 -2.19 8.34
C LEU A 483 0.46 -2.39 7.18
N SER A 484 0.00 -2.27 5.94
CA SER A 484 0.86 -2.36 4.75
C SER A 484 1.86 -1.22 4.62
N CYS A 485 1.65 -0.13 5.36
CA CYS A 485 2.56 0.99 5.48
C CYS A 485 3.56 0.85 6.65
N VAL A 486 3.45 -0.21 7.47
CA VAL A 486 4.30 -0.41 8.66
C VAL A 486 5.68 -0.96 8.31
N SER A 487 5.78 -1.90 7.38
CA SER A 487 7.06 -2.46 6.91
C SER A 487 6.90 -3.12 5.54
N LYS A 488 8.00 -3.40 4.81
CA LYS A 488 7.92 -4.09 3.52
C LYS A 488 7.42 -5.52 3.69
N ARG A 489 7.74 -6.19 4.80
CA ARG A 489 7.15 -7.49 5.16
C ARG A 489 5.63 -7.41 5.29
N TRP A 490 5.08 -6.45 6.04
CA TRP A 490 3.62 -6.29 6.14
C TRP A 490 3.00 -5.84 4.81
N HIS A 491 3.70 -5.04 4.02
CA HIS A 491 3.31 -4.70 2.67
C HIS A 491 3.16 -5.96 1.81
N GLN A 492 4.18 -6.82 1.76
CA GLN A 492 4.12 -8.08 1.02
C GLN A 492 3.01 -9.01 1.52
N ILE A 493 2.83 -9.16 2.84
CA ILE A 493 1.77 -10.00 3.40
C ILE A 493 0.37 -9.44 3.06
N CYS A 494 0.18 -8.12 3.10
CA CYS A 494 -1.08 -7.47 2.74
C CYS A 494 -1.39 -7.50 1.22
N TYR A 495 -0.36 -7.50 0.36
CA TYR A 495 -0.48 -7.37 -1.10
C TYR A 495 -0.21 -8.65 -1.90
N ASN A 496 0.14 -9.77 -1.27
CA ASN A 496 0.43 -11.03 -1.98
C ASN A 496 -0.86 -11.69 -2.54
N PRO A 497 -0.93 -11.96 -3.86
CA PRO A 497 -2.08 -12.59 -4.52
C PRO A 497 -2.47 -13.97 -3.95
N ASN A 498 -1.50 -14.75 -3.48
CA ASN A 498 -1.70 -16.08 -2.88
C ASN A 498 -2.18 -16.00 -1.41
N HIS A 499 -2.15 -14.81 -0.82
CA HIS A 499 -2.58 -14.51 0.55
C HIS A 499 -3.84 -13.63 0.59
N VAL A 500 -4.43 -13.34 -0.59
CA VAL A 500 -5.67 -12.59 -0.73
C VAL A 500 -6.70 -13.21 0.19
N ARG A 501 -7.25 -12.39 1.10
CA ARG A 501 -8.24 -12.83 2.09
C ARG A 501 -9.27 -13.70 1.38
N VAL A 502 -9.43 -14.94 1.85
CA VAL A 502 -10.47 -15.85 1.38
C VAL A 502 -11.86 -15.19 1.46
N LYS A 503 -12.02 -14.20 2.35
CA LYS A 503 -13.23 -13.42 2.59
C LYS A 503 -12.97 -11.91 2.48
N TRP A 504 -13.68 -11.23 1.59
CA TRP A 504 -13.67 -9.79 1.42
C TRP A 504 -15.00 -9.21 1.86
N ASN A 505 -14.98 -8.43 2.95
CA ASN A 505 -16.16 -7.74 3.45
C ASN A 505 -16.01 -6.23 3.24
N LEU A 506 -16.76 -5.72 2.27
CA LEU A 506 -16.69 -4.33 1.83
C LEU A 506 -17.84 -3.47 2.37
N ARG A 507 -18.66 -4.03 3.26
CA ARG A 507 -19.84 -3.36 3.87
C ARG A 507 -19.52 -2.01 4.52
N ARG A 508 -18.32 -1.85 5.10
CA ARG A 508 -17.88 -0.59 5.75
C ARG A 508 -17.49 0.51 4.75
N HIS A 509 -17.37 0.19 3.46
CA HIS A 509 -16.89 1.08 2.41
C HIS A 509 -17.92 1.36 1.32
N LYS A 510 -19.20 1.09 1.60
CA LYS A 510 -20.35 1.27 0.69
C LYS A 510 -20.42 2.63 -0.03
N GLU A 511 -19.91 3.70 0.59
CA GLU A 511 -19.91 5.06 0.01
C GLU A 511 -18.80 5.28 -1.02
N VAL A 512 -17.71 4.52 -0.92
CA VAL A 512 -16.50 4.69 -1.75
C VAL A 512 -16.47 3.70 -2.91
N ILE A 513 -17.07 2.52 -2.72
CA ILE A 513 -17.03 1.45 -3.71
C ILE A 513 -18.15 1.66 -4.71
N ASN A 514 -17.75 2.06 -5.91
CA ASN A 514 -18.61 2.21 -7.08
C ASN A 514 -18.23 1.21 -8.19
N SER A 515 -18.93 1.25 -9.32
CA SER A 515 -18.68 0.35 -10.45
C SER A 515 -17.25 0.40 -10.98
N ASN A 516 -16.64 1.59 -11.00
CA ASN A 516 -15.25 1.76 -11.47
C ASN A 516 -14.24 1.19 -10.46
N THR A 517 -14.51 1.33 -9.17
CA THR A 517 -13.72 0.69 -8.11
C THR A 517 -13.77 -0.82 -8.25
N VAL A 518 -14.95 -1.39 -8.49
CA VAL A 518 -15.08 -2.84 -8.71
C VAL A 518 -14.29 -3.28 -9.94
N LYS A 519 -14.40 -2.56 -11.07
CA LYS A 519 -13.66 -2.87 -12.29
C LYS A 519 -12.14 -2.92 -12.07
N SER A 520 -11.59 -1.99 -11.31
CA SER A 520 -10.16 -1.98 -10.99
C SER A 520 -9.74 -3.07 -9.99
N LEU A 521 -10.69 -3.57 -9.18
CA LEU A 521 -10.46 -4.65 -8.23
C LEU A 521 -10.55 -6.05 -8.86
N ILE A 522 -11.21 -6.22 -10.01
CA ILE A 522 -11.41 -7.53 -10.66
C ILE A 522 -10.13 -8.38 -10.77
N PRO A 523 -8.98 -7.87 -11.26
CA PRO A 523 -7.76 -8.68 -11.35
C PRO A 523 -7.29 -9.22 -9.99
N ARG A 524 -7.68 -8.55 -8.89
CA ARG A 524 -7.32 -8.89 -7.51
C ARG A 524 -8.35 -9.81 -6.84
N LEU A 525 -9.57 -9.92 -7.40
CA LEU A 525 -10.65 -10.73 -6.84
C LEU A 525 -10.59 -12.21 -7.27
N ASN A 526 -9.70 -12.58 -8.20
CA ASN A 526 -9.65 -13.93 -8.76
C ASN A 526 -9.31 -15.03 -7.71
N GLY A 527 -8.66 -14.67 -6.59
CA GLY A 527 -8.39 -15.58 -5.46
C GLY A 527 -9.43 -15.58 -4.33
N VAL A 528 -10.47 -14.73 -4.42
CA VAL A 528 -11.45 -14.52 -3.33
C VAL A 528 -12.54 -15.59 -3.38
N ARG A 529 -12.86 -16.20 -2.22
CA ARG A 529 -13.96 -17.17 -2.10
C ARG A 529 -15.25 -16.57 -1.55
N GLN A 530 -15.18 -15.48 -0.79
CA GLN A 530 -16.37 -14.81 -0.28
C GLN A 530 -16.27 -13.31 -0.51
N LEU A 531 -17.28 -12.71 -1.13
CA LEU A 531 -17.32 -11.28 -1.45
C LEU A 531 -18.64 -10.68 -0.96
N ASN A 532 -18.55 -9.67 -0.09
CA ASN A 532 -19.71 -8.94 0.42
C ASN A 532 -19.64 -7.47 -0.01
N LEU A 533 -20.62 -7.08 -0.83
CA LEU A 533 -20.81 -5.74 -1.41
C LEU A 533 -22.13 -5.10 -0.91
N PHE A 534 -22.52 -5.42 0.33
CA PHE A 534 -23.74 -4.89 0.94
C PHE A 534 -23.83 -3.36 0.82
N ARG A 535 -24.92 -2.86 0.23
CA ARG A 535 -25.19 -1.42 -0.02
C ARG A 535 -24.19 -0.69 -0.92
N CYS A 536 -23.31 -1.38 -1.64
CA CYS A 536 -22.43 -0.72 -2.60
C CYS A 536 -23.24 -0.17 -3.80
N LYS A 537 -22.75 0.93 -4.40
CA LYS A 537 -23.31 1.50 -5.63
C LYS A 537 -22.73 0.74 -6.82
N LEU A 538 -23.55 -0.01 -7.56
CA LEU A 538 -23.09 -0.86 -8.65
C LEU A 538 -23.97 -0.69 -9.89
N THR A 539 -23.43 -1.07 -11.04
CA THR A 539 -24.18 -1.26 -12.29
C THR A 539 -24.33 -2.76 -12.56
N ALA A 540 -25.33 -3.17 -13.35
CA ALA A 540 -25.45 -4.56 -13.81
C ALA A 540 -24.17 -5.06 -14.48
N GLU A 541 -23.47 -4.21 -15.24
CA GLU A 541 -22.21 -4.58 -15.88
C GLU A 541 -21.12 -4.93 -14.86
N ALA A 542 -21.01 -4.19 -13.76
CA ALA A 542 -20.06 -4.52 -12.69
C ALA A 542 -20.36 -5.90 -12.07
N ILE A 543 -21.65 -6.25 -11.89
CA ILE A 543 -22.06 -7.58 -11.41
C ILE A 543 -21.69 -8.66 -12.43
N ARG A 544 -22.00 -8.47 -13.71
CA ARG A 544 -21.62 -9.42 -14.77
C ARG A 544 -20.11 -9.63 -14.84
N MET A 545 -19.33 -8.57 -14.72
CA MET A 545 -17.87 -8.65 -14.70
C MET A 545 -17.34 -9.40 -13.48
N ILE A 546 -17.91 -9.20 -12.28
CA ILE A 546 -17.57 -10.01 -11.09
C ILE A 546 -17.84 -11.48 -11.38
N MET A 547 -19.03 -11.82 -11.87
CA MET A 547 -19.42 -13.20 -12.17
C MET A 547 -18.51 -13.85 -13.23
N LYS A 548 -18.10 -13.08 -14.25
CA LYS A 548 -17.24 -13.55 -15.34
C LYS A 548 -15.80 -13.83 -14.91
N HIS A 549 -15.25 -12.97 -14.06
CA HIS A 549 -13.81 -12.98 -13.77
C HIS A 549 -13.45 -13.56 -12.39
N CYS A 550 -14.39 -13.67 -11.45
CA CYS A 550 -14.13 -14.19 -10.10
C CYS A 550 -14.53 -15.67 -9.98
N ARG A 551 -13.82 -16.56 -10.69
CA ARG A 551 -14.24 -17.99 -10.84
C ARG A 551 -14.17 -18.82 -9.55
N ASN A 552 -13.35 -18.42 -8.58
CA ASN A 552 -13.16 -19.13 -7.30
C ASN A 552 -14.17 -18.75 -6.21
N LEU A 553 -15.16 -17.92 -6.55
CA LEU A 553 -16.12 -17.40 -5.60
C LEU A 553 -17.12 -18.48 -5.17
N ARG A 554 -17.27 -18.64 -3.85
CA ARG A 554 -18.23 -19.54 -3.19
C ARG A 554 -19.40 -18.81 -2.54
N GLU A 555 -19.20 -17.56 -2.12
CA GLU A 555 -20.22 -16.74 -1.49
C GLU A 555 -20.20 -15.32 -2.04
N LEU A 556 -21.36 -14.83 -2.48
CA LEU A 556 -21.55 -13.48 -2.97
C LEU A 556 -22.76 -12.81 -2.31
N ASP A 557 -22.53 -11.68 -1.67
CA ASP A 557 -23.58 -10.85 -1.08
C ASP A 557 -23.67 -9.49 -1.79
N LEU A 558 -24.77 -9.31 -2.53
CA LEU A 558 -25.16 -8.10 -3.25
C LEU A 558 -26.43 -7.49 -2.63
N SER A 559 -26.74 -7.80 -1.38
CA SER A 559 -27.97 -7.30 -0.77
C SER A 559 -27.94 -5.78 -0.57
N TYR A 560 -29.09 -5.15 -0.78
CA TYR A 560 -29.28 -3.70 -0.70
C TYR A 560 -28.37 -2.86 -1.61
N THR A 561 -27.73 -3.43 -2.63
CA THR A 561 -26.92 -2.64 -3.58
C THR A 561 -27.79 -1.61 -4.30
N VAL A 562 -27.23 -0.43 -4.53
CA VAL A 562 -27.90 0.74 -5.12
C VAL A 562 -27.44 0.90 -6.57
N CYS A 563 -28.32 1.33 -7.46
CA CYS A 563 -27.96 1.63 -8.85
C CYS A 563 -26.97 2.80 -8.93
N ASP A 564 -25.81 2.55 -9.51
CA ASP A 564 -24.78 3.55 -9.78
C ASP A 564 -25.15 4.38 -11.02
N ARG A 565 -26.19 5.19 -10.90
CA ARG A 565 -26.57 6.17 -11.91
C ARG A 565 -25.63 7.38 -11.80
N SER A 566 -24.65 7.46 -12.70
CA SER A 566 -23.84 8.67 -12.91
C SER A 566 -24.76 9.91 -12.97
N PRO A 567 -24.43 11.04 -12.30
CA PRO A 567 -25.23 12.25 -12.33
C PRO A 567 -25.48 12.86 -13.73
N ARG A 568 -24.92 12.29 -14.80
CA ARG A 568 -25.09 12.80 -16.17
C ARG A 568 -26.35 12.30 -16.90
N HIS A 569 -27.11 11.35 -16.36
CA HIS A 569 -28.34 10.87 -17.00
C HIS A 569 -29.65 11.49 -16.46
N ILE A 570 -29.57 12.45 -15.52
CA ILE A 570 -30.76 13.11 -14.94
C ILE A 570 -31.11 14.43 -15.66
N ILE A 571 -30.33 14.88 -16.65
CA ILE A 571 -30.64 16.11 -17.40
C ILE A 571 -31.50 15.85 -18.66
N GLU A 572 -31.72 14.60 -19.09
CA GLU A 572 -32.37 14.32 -20.39
C GLU A 572 -33.79 13.71 -20.35
N LEU A 573 -34.52 13.83 -19.23
CA LEU A 573 -35.93 13.36 -19.16
C LEU A 573 -37.00 14.46 -18.97
N THR A 574 -36.69 15.71 -19.29
CA THR A 574 -37.72 16.72 -19.60
C THR A 574 -37.26 17.70 -20.68
N GLY A 575 -37.65 17.47 -21.93
CA GLY A 575 -37.71 18.52 -22.96
C GLY A 575 -37.18 18.15 -24.35
N ASP A 576 -38.11 17.85 -25.25
CA ASP A 576 -37.99 17.86 -26.72
C ASP A 576 -37.00 18.93 -27.23
N THR A 577 -36.11 18.62 -28.18
CA THR A 577 -36.49 18.65 -29.60
C THR A 577 -35.47 17.93 -30.50
N LYS A 578 -36.03 17.17 -31.44
CA LYS A 578 -35.43 16.46 -32.58
C LYS A 578 -34.25 17.18 -33.27
N LYS A 579 -33.16 16.44 -33.50
CA LYS A 579 -32.63 16.21 -34.85
C LYS A 579 -31.85 14.90 -34.96
N GLU A 580 -32.06 14.27 -36.10
CA GLU A 580 -31.78 12.88 -36.46
C GLU A 580 -30.28 12.51 -36.49
N ALA A 581 -30.07 11.22 -36.25
CA ALA A 581 -28.81 10.52 -36.15
C ALA A 581 -28.14 10.23 -37.50
N THR A 582 -26.82 10.09 -37.49
CA THR A 582 -26.12 9.09 -38.31
C THR A 582 -25.00 8.41 -37.51
N PRO A 583 -24.74 7.12 -37.77
CA PRO A 583 -23.99 6.22 -36.90
C PRO A 583 -22.48 6.32 -37.14
N MET A 584 -21.67 6.20 -36.08
CA MET A 584 -20.22 5.99 -36.21
C MET A 584 -19.79 4.78 -35.40
N ASP A 585 -19.73 3.66 -36.12
CA ASP A 585 -18.63 2.71 -36.22
C ASP A 585 -17.85 2.36 -34.95
N VAL A 586 -18.11 1.13 -34.52
CA VAL A 586 -17.18 0.28 -33.77
C VAL A 586 -16.01 -0.12 -34.70
N ALA A 587 -14.77 0.13 -34.27
CA ALA A 587 -13.60 -0.63 -34.72
C ALA A 587 -12.57 -0.68 -33.57
N HIS A 588 -12.56 -1.77 -32.81
CA HIS A 588 -11.58 -2.87 -32.94
C HIS A 588 -10.17 -2.52 -32.43
N GLY A 589 -9.90 -2.94 -31.19
CA GLY A 589 -8.57 -3.28 -30.70
C GLY A 589 -8.66 -4.68 -30.09
N GLU A 590 -8.24 -5.65 -30.88
CA GLU A 590 -8.27 -7.09 -30.65
C GLU A 590 -7.60 -7.46 -29.32
N PHE A 591 -8.36 -8.05 -28.40
CA PHE A 591 -7.81 -9.11 -27.57
C PHE A 591 -7.83 -10.35 -28.46
N GLU A 592 -6.65 -10.84 -28.81
CA GLU A 592 -6.46 -12.11 -29.50
C GLU A 592 -7.39 -13.16 -28.91
N THR A 593 -8.28 -13.69 -29.75
CA THR A 593 -9.00 -14.91 -29.47
C THR A 593 -8.00 -16.07 -29.48
N PRO A 594 -7.78 -16.79 -28.36
CA PRO A 594 -7.26 -18.14 -28.47
C PRO A 594 -8.34 -18.94 -29.18
N ALA A 595 -7.93 -19.62 -30.24
CA ALA A 595 -8.75 -20.50 -31.05
C ALA A 595 -9.58 -21.46 -30.18
N HIS A 596 -10.84 -21.66 -30.56
CA HIS A 596 -11.68 -22.83 -30.25
C HIS A 596 -11.30 -23.64 -28.99
N GLU A 597 -11.66 -23.14 -27.81
CA GLU A 597 -11.76 -23.99 -26.61
C GLU A 597 -13.16 -23.87 -25.99
N SER A 598 -13.94 -24.94 -26.20
CA SER A 598 -15.17 -25.41 -25.54
C SER A 598 -15.94 -24.47 -24.60
N LYS A 599 -17.27 -24.35 -24.87
CA LYS A 599 -18.37 -23.98 -23.97
C LYS A 599 -18.07 -24.24 -22.47
N GLY A 600 -17.53 -23.25 -21.77
CA GLY A 600 -17.43 -23.21 -20.31
C GLY A 600 -18.29 -22.09 -19.77
N SER A 601 -19.03 -22.33 -18.68
CA SER A 601 -19.92 -21.35 -18.03
C SER A 601 -19.26 -19.98 -17.87
N LEU A 602 -19.96 -18.92 -18.28
CA LEU A 602 -19.58 -17.50 -18.09
C LEU A 602 -19.65 -17.06 -16.61
N PHE A 603 -20.05 -17.93 -15.70
CA PHE A 603 -20.32 -17.63 -14.29
C PHE A 603 -19.47 -18.51 -13.36
N PRO A 604 -19.29 -18.15 -12.07
CA PRO A 604 -18.47 -18.91 -11.15
C PRO A 604 -19.14 -20.26 -10.84
N PRO A 605 -18.60 -21.41 -11.30
CA PRO A 605 -19.27 -22.70 -11.14
C PRO A 605 -19.25 -23.20 -9.69
N GLU A 606 -18.33 -22.69 -8.88
CA GLU A 606 -18.13 -23.06 -7.47
C GLU A 606 -19.01 -22.23 -6.50
N LEU A 607 -19.91 -21.38 -7.01
CA LEU A 607 -20.74 -20.51 -6.16
C LEU A 607 -21.77 -21.34 -5.39
N GLU A 608 -21.64 -21.35 -4.06
CA GLU A 608 -22.50 -22.11 -3.14
C GLU A 608 -23.57 -21.20 -2.50
N LYS A 609 -23.31 -19.91 -2.34
CA LYS A 609 -24.21 -18.94 -1.69
C LYS A 609 -24.34 -17.64 -2.46
N LEU A 610 -25.58 -17.23 -2.70
CA LEU A 610 -25.89 -15.96 -3.37
C LEU A 610 -26.98 -15.21 -2.61
N ASN A 611 -26.71 -13.95 -2.27
CA ASN A 611 -27.67 -13.06 -1.64
C ASN A 611 -27.92 -11.81 -2.50
N LEU A 612 -29.14 -11.69 -3.02
CA LEU A 612 -29.61 -10.58 -3.86
C LEU A 612 -30.71 -9.75 -3.16
N ARG A 613 -30.90 -9.95 -1.84
CA ARG A 613 -32.02 -9.36 -1.10
C ARG A 613 -32.11 -7.85 -1.31
N ARG A 614 -33.27 -7.37 -1.77
CA ARG A 614 -33.58 -5.94 -1.99
C ARG A 614 -32.49 -5.19 -2.79
N SER A 615 -31.90 -5.85 -3.78
CA SER A 615 -30.90 -5.25 -4.66
C SER A 615 -31.59 -4.37 -5.72
N GLU A 616 -31.36 -3.06 -5.68
CA GLU A 616 -31.93 -2.10 -6.65
C GLU A 616 -31.39 -2.36 -8.06
N VAL A 617 -30.11 -2.72 -8.17
CA VAL A 617 -29.46 -3.09 -9.44
C VAL A 617 -30.14 -4.31 -10.08
N VAL A 618 -30.57 -5.27 -9.25
CA VAL A 618 -31.32 -6.42 -9.75
C VAL A 618 -32.71 -6.00 -10.25
N GLU A 619 -33.41 -5.15 -9.50
CA GLU A 619 -34.75 -4.67 -9.87
C GLU A 619 -34.77 -3.83 -11.14
N GLU A 620 -33.85 -2.88 -11.26
CA GLU A 620 -33.88 -1.88 -12.32
C GLU A 620 -33.15 -2.33 -13.59
N ASP A 621 -31.96 -2.92 -13.44
CA ASP A 621 -31.08 -3.23 -14.57
C ASP A 621 -31.19 -4.69 -15.02
N LEU A 622 -31.03 -5.66 -14.11
CA LEU A 622 -30.98 -7.08 -14.46
C LEU A 622 -32.37 -7.67 -14.74
N LYS A 623 -33.35 -7.27 -13.94
CA LYS A 623 -34.73 -7.77 -13.95
C LYS A 623 -34.78 -9.29 -13.81
N GLU A 624 -35.94 -9.87 -14.10
CA GLU A 624 -36.16 -11.31 -13.98
C GLU A 624 -35.20 -12.12 -14.87
N GLU A 625 -34.99 -11.66 -16.11
CA GLU A 625 -34.15 -12.33 -17.10
C GLU A 625 -32.69 -12.43 -16.64
N GLY A 626 -32.12 -11.37 -16.06
CA GLY A 626 -30.75 -11.36 -15.56
C GLY A 626 -30.59 -12.24 -14.32
N VAL A 627 -31.60 -12.35 -13.46
CA VAL A 627 -31.58 -13.31 -12.34
C VAL A 627 -31.57 -14.73 -12.89
N VAL A 628 -32.45 -15.06 -13.84
CA VAL A 628 -32.48 -16.38 -14.50
C VAL A 628 -31.14 -16.72 -15.16
N GLU A 629 -30.50 -15.75 -15.83
CA GLU A 629 -29.17 -15.92 -16.42
C GLU A 629 -28.12 -16.32 -15.36
N ILE A 630 -28.09 -15.59 -14.23
CA ILE A 630 -27.18 -15.87 -13.12
C ILE A 630 -27.43 -17.27 -12.54
N LEU A 631 -28.70 -17.64 -12.29
CA LEU A 631 -29.07 -18.93 -11.72
C LEU A 631 -28.69 -20.11 -12.63
N ARG A 632 -28.82 -19.95 -13.94
CA ARG A 632 -28.36 -20.95 -14.93
C ARG A 632 -26.86 -21.07 -15.01
N GLY A 633 -26.13 -20.00 -14.71
CA GLY A 633 -24.67 -19.98 -14.65
C GLY A 633 -24.07 -20.62 -13.40
N CYS A 634 -24.83 -20.75 -12.30
CA CYS A 634 -24.33 -21.13 -10.97
C CYS A 634 -24.98 -22.44 -10.45
N PRO A 635 -24.63 -23.61 -10.99
CA PRO A 635 -25.33 -24.89 -10.74
C PRO A 635 -25.05 -25.55 -9.37
N ASN A 636 -24.17 -24.97 -8.55
CA ASN A 636 -23.78 -25.51 -7.24
C ASN A 636 -24.33 -24.68 -6.07
N LEU A 637 -25.29 -23.80 -6.33
CA LEU A 637 -25.94 -22.99 -5.30
C LEU A 637 -26.71 -23.88 -4.32
N ARG A 638 -26.43 -23.67 -3.03
CA ARG A 638 -27.07 -24.32 -1.88
C ARG A 638 -27.86 -23.33 -1.04
N VAL A 639 -27.45 -22.06 -1.03
CA VAL A 639 -28.13 -20.98 -0.30
C VAL A 639 -28.45 -19.84 -1.26
N LEU A 640 -29.73 -19.50 -1.39
CA LEU A 640 -30.19 -18.45 -2.28
C LEU A 640 -31.14 -17.51 -1.54
N ASN A 641 -30.80 -16.21 -1.55
CA ASN A 641 -31.66 -15.18 -0.97
C ASN A 641 -32.13 -14.18 -2.02
N LEU A 642 -33.42 -14.23 -2.35
CA LEU A 642 -34.10 -13.37 -3.31
C LEU A 642 -35.14 -12.45 -2.64
N GLY A 643 -35.09 -12.31 -1.31
CA GLY A 643 -36.13 -11.60 -0.58
C GLY A 643 -36.27 -10.14 -1.00
N MET A 644 -37.51 -9.64 -0.96
CA MET A 644 -37.92 -8.27 -1.30
C MET A 644 -37.66 -7.89 -2.76
N LEU A 645 -37.47 -8.87 -3.65
CA LEU A 645 -37.37 -8.63 -5.08
C LEU A 645 -38.76 -8.76 -5.75
N GLN A 646 -39.19 -7.70 -6.41
CA GLN A 646 -40.43 -7.61 -7.20
C GLN A 646 -40.31 -8.33 -8.54
N CYS A 647 -39.10 -8.40 -9.10
CA CYS A 647 -38.84 -9.03 -10.40
C CYS A 647 -38.95 -10.56 -10.38
N VAL A 648 -38.97 -11.19 -9.19
CA VAL A 648 -39.04 -12.66 -9.04
C VAL A 648 -40.45 -13.17 -9.31
N LYS A 649 -40.62 -13.96 -10.38
CA LYS A 649 -41.87 -14.61 -10.77
C LYS A 649 -41.62 -16.06 -11.18
N GLU A 650 -42.54 -16.65 -11.95
CA GLU A 650 -42.53 -18.04 -12.39
C GLU A 650 -41.20 -18.48 -13.05
N LYS A 651 -40.66 -17.68 -13.99
CA LYS A 651 -39.42 -18.06 -14.72
C LYS A 651 -38.22 -18.20 -13.79
N THR A 652 -38.17 -17.42 -12.73
CA THR A 652 -37.11 -17.52 -11.72
C THR A 652 -37.19 -18.86 -10.99
N ILE A 653 -38.39 -19.30 -10.66
CA ILE A 653 -38.62 -20.58 -9.98
C ILE A 653 -38.33 -21.76 -10.91
N ASP A 654 -38.75 -21.67 -12.17
CA ASP A 654 -38.41 -22.68 -13.19
C ASP A 654 -36.89 -22.81 -13.31
N ALA A 655 -36.14 -21.70 -13.34
CA ALA A 655 -34.68 -21.74 -13.37
C ALA A 655 -34.06 -22.38 -12.13
N ILE A 656 -34.61 -22.13 -10.93
CA ILE A 656 -34.16 -22.80 -9.68
C ILE A 656 -34.37 -24.31 -9.77
N VAL A 657 -35.54 -24.75 -10.25
CA VAL A 657 -35.86 -26.16 -10.41
C VAL A 657 -34.95 -26.81 -11.45
N GLU A 658 -34.72 -26.14 -12.59
CA GLU A 658 -33.84 -26.60 -13.67
C GLU A 658 -32.40 -26.82 -13.19
N THR A 659 -31.86 -25.93 -12.36
CA THR A 659 -30.40 -25.88 -12.09
C THR A 659 -30.00 -26.38 -10.71
N MET A 660 -30.90 -26.34 -9.72
CA MET A 660 -30.59 -26.58 -8.30
C MET A 660 -31.39 -27.73 -7.67
N ALA A 661 -32.11 -28.52 -8.47
CA ALA A 661 -32.80 -29.71 -8.01
C ALA A 661 -31.87 -30.63 -7.19
N GLY A 662 -32.35 -31.07 -6.03
CA GLY A 662 -31.61 -31.95 -5.12
C GLY A 662 -30.41 -31.34 -4.39
N LYS A 663 -30.07 -30.07 -4.60
CA LYS A 663 -28.91 -29.39 -3.98
C LYS A 663 -29.26 -28.20 -3.10
N LEU A 664 -30.34 -27.49 -3.41
CA LEU A 664 -30.75 -26.28 -2.68
C LEU A 664 -31.14 -26.63 -1.24
N GLU A 665 -30.47 -26.01 -0.26
CA GLU A 665 -30.66 -26.25 1.18
C GLU A 665 -31.39 -25.11 1.87
N GLU A 666 -31.21 -23.87 1.40
CA GLU A 666 -31.79 -22.67 1.99
C GLU A 666 -32.27 -21.70 0.91
N LEU A 667 -33.55 -21.28 1.01
CA LEU A 667 -34.21 -20.38 0.07
C LEU A 667 -34.96 -19.27 0.81
N HIS A 668 -34.71 -18.02 0.43
CA HIS A 668 -35.47 -16.86 0.93
C HIS A 668 -36.24 -16.21 -0.21
N LEU A 669 -37.55 -16.17 -0.07
CA LEU A 669 -38.51 -15.52 -0.98
C LEU A 669 -39.40 -14.50 -0.25
N ASN A 670 -38.99 -14.08 0.96
CA ASN A 670 -39.71 -13.12 1.78
C ASN A 670 -40.11 -11.87 0.98
N SER A 671 -41.37 -11.47 1.05
CA SER A 671 -41.90 -10.24 0.47
C SER A 671 -41.73 -10.16 -1.06
N CYS A 672 -41.71 -11.31 -1.75
CA CYS A 672 -41.80 -11.40 -3.21
C CYS A 672 -43.29 -11.50 -3.60
N PRO A 673 -43.94 -10.44 -4.12
CA PRO A 673 -45.39 -10.39 -4.24
C PRO A 673 -45.97 -11.15 -5.44
N ASN A 674 -45.12 -11.66 -6.32
CA ASN A 674 -45.52 -12.36 -7.54
C ASN A 674 -45.47 -13.89 -7.42
N ILE A 675 -44.90 -14.42 -6.34
CA ILE A 675 -44.91 -15.86 -6.04
C ILE A 675 -46.31 -16.27 -5.55
N ARG A 676 -46.83 -17.38 -6.07
CA ARG A 676 -48.12 -17.99 -5.72
C ARG A 676 -47.88 -19.44 -5.31
N ASN A 677 -48.98 -20.16 -5.02
CA ASN A 677 -48.88 -21.55 -4.62
C ASN A 677 -48.33 -22.47 -5.72
N ASP A 678 -48.65 -22.22 -7.00
CA ASP A 678 -48.21 -23.08 -8.11
C ASP A 678 -46.67 -23.13 -8.19
N GLU A 679 -46.00 -22.01 -7.97
CA GLU A 679 -44.54 -21.96 -7.88
C GLU A 679 -43.98 -22.77 -6.70
N LEU A 680 -44.68 -22.79 -5.56
CA LEU A 680 -44.27 -23.62 -4.42
C LEU A 680 -44.44 -25.11 -4.70
N VAL A 681 -45.52 -25.49 -5.40
CA VAL A 681 -45.74 -26.88 -5.82
C VAL A 681 -44.61 -27.35 -6.75
N LYS A 682 -44.18 -26.50 -7.69
CA LYS A 682 -43.05 -26.80 -8.58
C LYS A 682 -41.74 -27.06 -7.82
N LEU A 683 -41.55 -26.45 -6.64
CA LEU A 683 -40.35 -26.64 -5.82
C LEU A 683 -40.40 -27.91 -4.95
N ALA A 684 -41.59 -28.38 -4.57
CA ALA A 684 -41.77 -29.43 -3.57
C ALA A 684 -41.06 -30.76 -3.93
N ASP A 685 -41.25 -31.27 -5.14
CA ASP A 685 -40.66 -32.54 -5.56
C ASP A 685 -39.17 -32.44 -5.93
N PRO A 686 -38.69 -31.42 -6.66
CA PRO A 686 -37.30 -31.35 -7.08
C PRO A 686 -36.33 -30.91 -5.96
N CYS A 687 -36.77 -30.07 -5.02
CA CYS A 687 -35.90 -29.47 -4.00
C CYS A 687 -35.87 -30.26 -2.69
N LYS A 688 -35.71 -31.58 -2.73
CA LYS A 688 -35.75 -32.47 -1.54
C LYS A 688 -34.67 -32.17 -0.48
N ALA A 689 -33.58 -31.51 -0.87
CA ALA A 689 -32.51 -31.09 0.05
C ALA A 689 -32.87 -29.82 0.84
N LEU A 690 -33.98 -29.16 0.52
CA LEU A 690 -34.38 -27.89 1.13
C LEU A 690 -34.71 -28.11 2.61
N ARG A 691 -33.97 -27.41 3.48
CA ARG A 691 -34.14 -27.46 4.93
C ARG A 691 -34.60 -26.14 5.52
N ARG A 692 -34.35 -25.02 4.83
CA ARG A 692 -34.61 -23.68 5.35
C ARG A 692 -35.36 -22.88 4.32
N LEU A 693 -36.57 -22.46 4.65
CA LEU A 693 -37.44 -21.74 3.74
C LEU A 693 -38.05 -20.52 4.43
N TYR A 694 -37.89 -19.35 3.81
CA TYR A 694 -38.40 -18.09 4.32
C TYR A 694 -39.35 -17.46 3.30
N LEU A 695 -40.62 -17.31 3.68
CA LEU A 695 -41.74 -16.86 2.84
C LEU A 695 -42.53 -15.73 3.51
N ASP A 696 -41.91 -14.92 4.36
CA ASP A 696 -42.59 -13.86 5.12
C ASP A 696 -43.26 -12.84 4.18
N MET A 697 -44.48 -12.42 4.49
CA MET A 697 -45.25 -11.41 3.76
C MET A 697 -45.54 -11.78 2.29
N CYS A 698 -45.65 -13.07 1.96
CA CYS A 698 -46.02 -13.55 0.63
C CYS A 698 -47.54 -13.73 0.49
N SER A 699 -48.28 -12.61 0.42
CA SER A 699 -49.76 -12.56 0.49
C SER A 699 -50.57 -13.47 -0.46
N LYS A 700 -49.96 -14.02 -1.53
CA LYS A 700 -50.59 -14.94 -2.49
C LYS A 700 -50.36 -16.43 -2.18
N ILE A 701 -49.68 -16.73 -1.07
CA ILE A 701 -49.43 -18.08 -0.57
C ILE A 701 -50.45 -18.42 0.53
N ASN A 702 -50.97 -19.64 0.49
CA ASN A 702 -51.91 -20.18 1.47
C ASN A 702 -51.63 -21.67 1.75
N ASP A 703 -52.58 -22.35 2.42
CA ASP A 703 -52.44 -23.75 2.81
C ASP A 703 -52.11 -24.71 1.68
N PHE A 704 -52.58 -24.45 0.45
CA PHE A 704 -52.34 -25.33 -0.69
C PHE A 704 -50.85 -25.43 -1.02
N GLY A 705 -50.15 -24.29 -1.13
CA GLY A 705 -48.72 -24.28 -1.43
C GLY A 705 -47.85 -24.83 -0.31
N ILE A 706 -48.20 -24.53 0.95
CA ILE A 706 -47.45 -25.00 2.12
C ILE A 706 -47.61 -26.51 2.34
N THR A 707 -48.82 -27.04 2.13
CA THR A 707 -49.07 -28.49 2.23
C THR A 707 -48.24 -29.28 1.22
N ALA A 708 -48.18 -28.80 -0.03
CA ALA A 708 -47.35 -29.42 -1.07
C ALA A 708 -45.86 -29.42 -0.68
N LEU A 709 -45.33 -28.28 -0.22
CA LEU A 709 -43.95 -28.16 0.22
C LEU A 709 -43.62 -29.04 1.43
N ALA A 710 -44.51 -29.12 2.42
CA ALA A 710 -44.34 -29.96 3.59
C ALA A 710 -44.26 -31.45 3.20
N GLY A 711 -45.04 -31.88 2.20
CA GLY A 711 -45.00 -33.25 1.68
C GLY A 711 -43.69 -33.60 0.94
N GLY A 712 -43.09 -32.63 0.24
CA GLY A 712 -41.90 -32.85 -0.59
C GLY A 712 -40.55 -32.63 0.12
N CYS A 713 -40.50 -31.75 1.13
CA CYS A 713 -39.26 -31.27 1.74
C CYS A 713 -39.17 -31.59 3.24
N GLN A 714 -37.96 -31.92 3.73
CA GLN A 714 -37.70 -32.16 5.15
C GLN A 714 -37.15 -30.90 5.85
N LEU A 715 -38.07 -29.97 6.13
CA LEU A 715 -37.73 -28.64 6.66
C LEU A 715 -37.26 -28.67 8.12
N GLU A 716 -36.24 -27.87 8.41
CA GLU A 716 -35.71 -27.57 9.74
C GLU A 716 -36.07 -26.15 10.20
N ILE A 717 -36.15 -25.19 9.27
CA ILE A 717 -36.54 -23.80 9.55
C ILE A 717 -37.57 -23.38 8.52
N LEU A 718 -38.71 -22.89 8.99
CA LEU A 718 -39.77 -22.37 8.14
C LEU A 718 -40.26 -21.02 8.68
N SER A 719 -40.28 -20.01 7.82
CA SER A 719 -40.77 -18.67 8.15
C SER A 719 -41.95 -18.31 7.27
N LEU A 720 -43.09 -18.05 7.89
CA LEU A 720 -44.38 -17.80 7.25
C LEU A 720 -45.04 -16.52 7.76
N CYS A 721 -44.29 -15.58 8.34
CA CYS A 721 -44.83 -14.37 8.94
C CYS A 721 -45.83 -13.66 8.00
N ALA A 722 -47.02 -13.31 8.51
CA ALA A 722 -48.09 -12.60 7.81
C ALA A 722 -48.56 -13.24 6.49
N ASN A 723 -48.61 -14.57 6.41
CA ASN A 723 -49.24 -15.29 5.31
C ASN A 723 -50.67 -15.74 5.64
N ARG A 724 -51.43 -16.13 4.61
CA ARG A 724 -52.80 -16.66 4.75
C ARG A 724 -52.79 -18.17 4.99
N VAL A 725 -52.11 -18.59 6.05
CA VAL A 725 -52.00 -20.01 6.45
C VAL A 725 -52.87 -20.29 7.66
N SER A 726 -53.47 -21.48 7.71
CA SER A 726 -54.34 -21.96 8.78
C SER A 726 -53.79 -23.25 9.41
N ASP A 727 -54.56 -23.83 10.34
CA ASP A 727 -54.24 -25.11 10.97
C ASP A 727 -54.04 -26.25 9.95
N THR A 728 -54.62 -26.14 8.75
CA THR A 728 -54.39 -27.11 7.65
C THR A 728 -52.91 -27.20 7.27
N SER A 729 -52.23 -26.05 7.11
CA SER A 729 -50.78 -26.02 6.87
C SER A 729 -50.01 -26.65 8.02
N LEU A 730 -50.39 -26.31 9.25
CA LEU A 730 -49.68 -26.76 10.45
C LEU A 730 -49.82 -28.28 10.64
N ALA A 731 -50.99 -28.85 10.36
CA ALA A 731 -51.21 -30.29 10.38
C ALA A 731 -50.33 -31.00 9.34
N ALA A 732 -50.23 -30.47 8.11
CA ALA A 732 -49.35 -31.02 7.08
C ALA A 732 -47.86 -30.94 7.49
N ILE A 733 -47.41 -29.79 8.02
CA ILE A 733 -46.05 -29.61 8.54
C ILE A 733 -45.79 -30.61 9.68
N ALA A 734 -46.71 -30.72 10.63
CA ALA A 734 -46.63 -31.65 11.76
C ALA A 734 -46.54 -33.11 11.29
N GLN A 735 -47.24 -33.46 10.21
CA GLN A 735 -47.23 -34.80 9.64
C GLN A 735 -45.89 -35.14 8.97
N HIS A 736 -45.31 -34.22 8.20
CA HIS A 736 -44.19 -34.54 7.31
C HIS A 736 -42.82 -34.00 7.76
N CYS A 737 -42.73 -32.84 8.40
CA CYS A 737 -41.48 -32.15 8.75
C CYS A 737 -41.00 -32.47 10.18
N LYS A 738 -40.57 -33.71 10.44
CA LYS A 738 -40.18 -34.17 11.80
C LYS A 738 -38.90 -33.53 12.35
N ASN A 739 -38.09 -32.93 11.47
CA ASN A 739 -36.83 -32.29 11.81
C ASN A 739 -36.97 -30.78 12.06
N LEU A 740 -38.20 -30.25 12.10
CA LEU A 740 -38.45 -28.83 12.30
C LEU A 740 -37.93 -28.37 13.67
N LYS A 741 -37.10 -27.33 13.65
CA LYS A 741 -36.46 -26.73 14.84
C LYS A 741 -36.93 -25.30 15.09
N SER A 742 -37.21 -24.56 14.02
CA SER A 742 -37.63 -23.16 14.08
C SER A 742 -38.84 -22.92 13.19
N LEU A 743 -39.89 -22.31 13.75
CA LEU A 743 -41.11 -21.95 13.04
C LEU A 743 -41.53 -20.52 13.39
N GLU A 744 -41.69 -19.68 12.37
CA GLU A 744 -42.10 -18.29 12.50
C GLU A 744 -43.49 -18.10 11.87
N LEU A 745 -44.48 -17.75 12.70
CA LEU A 745 -45.89 -17.63 12.34
C LEU A 745 -46.48 -16.27 12.77
N SER A 746 -45.64 -15.27 13.08
CA SER A 746 -46.13 -13.94 13.47
C SER A 746 -47.19 -13.43 12.49
N PHE A 747 -48.26 -12.84 13.01
CA PHE A 747 -49.37 -12.28 12.21
C PHE A 747 -50.11 -13.30 11.30
N CYS A 748 -49.98 -14.61 11.55
CA CYS A 748 -50.80 -15.64 10.88
C CYS A 748 -52.14 -15.81 11.59
N TYR A 749 -53.07 -14.87 11.39
CA TYR A 749 -54.30 -14.74 12.17
C TYR A 749 -55.29 -15.92 12.05
N LEU A 750 -55.12 -16.82 11.09
CA LEU A 750 -55.98 -18.00 10.89
C LEU A 750 -55.47 -19.25 11.62
N VAL A 751 -54.30 -19.17 12.26
CA VAL A 751 -53.76 -20.24 13.09
C VAL A 751 -54.43 -20.19 14.45
N THR A 752 -54.86 -21.36 14.94
CA THR A 752 -55.51 -21.51 16.23
C THR A 752 -54.71 -22.43 17.15
N THR A 753 -55.23 -22.60 18.36
CA THR A 753 -54.76 -23.58 19.35
C THR A 753 -54.54 -24.97 18.78
N ASP A 754 -55.43 -25.46 17.90
CA ASP A 754 -55.36 -26.83 17.38
C ASP A 754 -54.17 -27.03 16.43
N GLY A 755 -53.91 -26.07 15.52
CA GLY A 755 -52.74 -26.14 14.66
C GLY A 755 -51.42 -26.11 15.45
N VAL A 756 -51.33 -25.27 16.49
CA VAL A 756 -50.15 -25.23 17.36
C VAL A 756 -49.97 -26.54 18.13
N ARG A 757 -51.06 -27.17 18.56
CA ARG A 757 -51.05 -28.50 19.21
C ARG A 757 -50.55 -29.59 18.28
N ASP A 758 -50.97 -29.57 17.01
CA ASP A 758 -50.48 -30.50 15.99
C ASP A 758 -48.98 -30.36 15.79
N ILE A 759 -48.49 -29.12 15.69
CA ILE A 759 -47.05 -28.83 15.63
C ILE A 759 -46.32 -29.38 16.86
N ALA A 760 -46.82 -29.14 18.08
CA ALA A 760 -46.21 -29.65 19.31
C ALA A 760 -46.08 -31.18 19.29
N LYS A 761 -47.14 -31.89 18.87
CA LYS A 761 -47.18 -33.36 18.84
C LYS A 761 -46.32 -33.95 17.71
N GLY A 762 -46.33 -33.31 16.54
CA GLY A 762 -45.69 -33.79 15.32
C GLY A 762 -44.21 -33.43 15.19
N CYS A 763 -43.81 -32.24 15.65
CA CYS A 763 -42.48 -31.65 15.49
C CYS A 763 -41.76 -31.49 16.83
N ARG A 764 -41.40 -32.61 17.47
CA ARG A 764 -40.82 -32.63 18.83
C ARG A 764 -39.44 -31.95 18.97
N ASN A 765 -38.76 -31.71 17.84
CA ASN A 765 -37.45 -31.04 17.80
C ASN A 765 -37.54 -29.51 17.77
N ILE A 766 -38.75 -28.93 17.87
CA ILE A 766 -38.93 -27.48 17.91
C ILE A 766 -38.24 -26.90 19.15
N THR A 767 -37.47 -25.85 18.89
CA THR A 767 -36.72 -25.08 19.89
C THR A 767 -37.04 -23.59 19.80
N HIS A 768 -37.38 -23.08 18.62
CA HIS A 768 -37.72 -21.68 18.40
C HIS A 768 -39.12 -21.61 17.77
N LEU A 769 -40.04 -20.92 18.43
CA LEU A 769 -41.39 -20.73 17.91
C LEU A 769 -41.82 -19.28 18.12
N ASN A 770 -42.25 -18.62 17.05
CA ASN A 770 -42.79 -17.28 17.14
C ASN A 770 -44.25 -17.26 16.70
N LEU A 771 -45.11 -16.87 17.64
CA LEU A 771 -46.57 -16.76 17.52
C LEU A 771 -47.04 -15.32 17.74
N CYS A 772 -46.17 -14.32 17.55
CA CYS A 772 -46.51 -12.93 17.79
C CYS A 772 -47.77 -12.52 17.02
N LEU A 773 -48.78 -12.01 17.74
CA LEU A 773 -50.08 -11.59 17.21
C LEU A 773 -50.86 -12.72 16.50
N VAL A 774 -50.72 -13.96 16.97
CA VAL A 774 -51.61 -15.08 16.65
C VAL A 774 -52.64 -15.20 17.77
N ASP A 775 -53.67 -14.36 17.72
CA ASP A 775 -54.54 -14.09 18.88
C ASP A 775 -55.45 -15.26 19.31
N MET A 776 -55.72 -16.22 18.41
CA MET A 776 -56.64 -17.35 18.67
C MET A 776 -56.02 -18.50 19.48
N ILE A 777 -54.80 -18.33 20.01
CA ILE A 777 -54.11 -19.34 20.82
C ILE A 777 -54.49 -19.23 22.31
N GLN A 778 -54.68 -20.38 22.96
CA GLN A 778 -55.00 -20.47 24.38
C GLN A 778 -53.92 -21.26 25.15
N ASP A 779 -54.06 -21.35 26.47
CA ASP A 779 -53.05 -21.96 27.35
C ASP A 779 -52.75 -23.43 27.01
N ASP A 780 -53.76 -24.18 26.58
CA ASP A 780 -53.65 -25.60 26.25
C ASP A 780 -52.71 -25.87 25.06
N ALA A 781 -52.58 -24.93 24.12
CA ALA A 781 -51.56 -24.98 23.08
C ALA A 781 -50.15 -24.92 23.69
N ILE A 782 -49.92 -23.99 24.62
CA ILE A 782 -48.61 -23.77 25.25
C ILE A 782 -48.27 -24.88 26.23
N GLU A 783 -49.25 -25.39 26.98
CA GLU A 783 -49.10 -26.58 27.83
C GLU A 783 -48.65 -27.79 27.00
N THR A 784 -49.30 -28.02 25.85
CA THR A 784 -48.92 -29.11 24.95
C THR A 784 -47.51 -28.89 24.40
N LEU A 785 -47.18 -27.68 23.93
CA LEU A 785 -45.83 -27.33 23.47
C LEU A 785 -44.77 -27.57 24.55
N ALA A 786 -45.02 -27.10 25.77
CA ALA A 786 -44.08 -27.23 26.88
C ALA A 786 -43.82 -28.70 27.23
N SER A 787 -44.86 -29.54 27.19
CA SER A 787 -44.74 -30.98 27.47
C SER A 787 -44.03 -31.78 26.36
N CYS A 788 -44.15 -31.36 25.10
CA CYS A 788 -43.69 -32.14 23.95
C CYS A 788 -42.34 -31.67 23.40
N CYS A 789 -41.95 -30.42 23.64
CA CYS A 789 -40.82 -29.75 22.99
C CYS A 789 -39.85 -29.15 24.02
N ASN A 790 -38.56 -29.19 23.72
CA ASN A 790 -37.53 -28.55 24.54
C ASN A 790 -37.25 -27.13 24.03
N LEU A 791 -38.15 -26.20 24.34
CA LEU A 791 -38.11 -24.83 23.85
C LEU A 791 -36.89 -24.05 24.39
N VAL A 792 -36.33 -23.24 23.49
CA VAL A 792 -35.23 -22.30 23.75
C VAL A 792 -35.72 -20.86 23.60
N GLU A 793 -36.56 -20.60 22.61
CA GLU A 793 -37.16 -19.28 22.39
C GLU A 793 -38.63 -19.41 22.02
N LEU A 794 -39.48 -18.66 22.72
CA LEU A 794 -40.91 -18.60 22.46
C LEU A 794 -41.36 -17.13 22.45
N ASN A 795 -42.02 -16.71 21.38
CA ASN A 795 -42.58 -15.37 21.30
C ASN A 795 -44.11 -15.43 21.24
N LEU A 796 -44.75 -14.93 22.29
CA LEU A 796 -46.20 -14.86 22.46
C LEU A 796 -46.71 -13.41 22.47
N ARG A 797 -45.91 -12.44 21.98
CA ARG A 797 -46.28 -11.02 21.98
C ARG A 797 -47.66 -10.83 21.35
N GLY A 798 -48.56 -10.12 22.02
CA GLY A 798 -49.90 -9.82 21.53
C GLY A 798 -50.85 -11.02 21.46
N CYS A 799 -50.54 -12.13 22.12
CA CYS A 799 -51.48 -13.26 22.28
C CYS A 799 -52.33 -13.00 23.54
N THR A 800 -53.50 -12.38 23.37
CA THR A 800 -54.28 -11.82 24.50
C THR A 800 -55.03 -12.86 25.34
N HIS A 801 -55.06 -14.10 24.86
CA HIS A 801 -55.75 -15.22 25.50
C HIS A 801 -54.84 -16.12 26.36
N ILE A 802 -53.54 -15.83 26.41
CA ILE A 802 -52.56 -16.53 27.26
C ILE A 802 -52.62 -16.04 28.71
N THR A 803 -52.65 -16.97 29.66
CA THR A 803 -52.71 -16.70 31.10
C THR A 803 -51.52 -17.31 31.86
N ASP A 804 -51.52 -17.18 33.18
CA ASP A 804 -50.50 -17.74 34.07
C ASP A 804 -50.29 -19.26 33.90
N LYS A 805 -51.33 -20.02 33.49
CA LYS A 805 -51.23 -21.47 33.26
C LYS A 805 -50.15 -21.83 32.25
N SER A 806 -50.07 -21.08 31.16
CA SER A 806 -49.01 -21.25 30.15
C SER A 806 -47.61 -21.10 30.75
N LEU A 807 -47.41 -20.10 31.61
CA LEU A 807 -46.11 -19.84 32.22
C LEU A 807 -45.74 -20.91 33.25
N GLU A 808 -46.71 -21.40 34.04
CA GLU A 808 -46.48 -22.50 34.98
C GLU A 808 -46.01 -23.77 34.26
N ALA A 809 -46.64 -24.09 33.12
CA ALA A 809 -46.24 -25.21 32.28
C ALA A 809 -44.82 -25.04 31.70
N LEU A 810 -44.50 -23.86 31.16
CA LEU A 810 -43.16 -23.54 30.65
C LEU A 810 -42.09 -23.63 31.75
N ALA A 811 -42.38 -23.09 32.94
CA ALA A 811 -41.48 -23.13 34.09
C ALA A 811 -41.21 -24.55 34.60
N THR A 812 -42.13 -25.49 34.32
CA THR A 812 -42.04 -26.88 34.77
C THR A 812 -41.37 -27.78 33.73
N HIS A 813 -41.69 -27.60 32.45
CA HIS A 813 -41.29 -28.53 31.39
C HIS A 813 -40.20 -28.02 30.44
N CYS A 814 -39.87 -26.72 30.44
CA CYS A 814 -38.88 -26.13 29.53
C CYS A 814 -37.66 -25.53 30.25
N PRO A 815 -36.76 -26.35 30.84
CA PRO A 815 -35.61 -25.86 31.59
C PRO A 815 -34.56 -25.12 30.74
N ASN A 816 -34.59 -25.30 29.41
CA ASN A 816 -33.65 -24.70 28.48
C ASN A 816 -34.16 -23.39 27.86
N LEU A 817 -35.33 -22.89 28.28
CA LEU A 817 -35.89 -21.65 27.75
C LEU A 817 -34.97 -20.47 28.07
N ARG A 818 -34.58 -19.74 27.03
CA ARG A 818 -33.65 -18.60 27.12
C ARG A 818 -34.32 -17.28 26.83
N VAL A 819 -35.31 -17.25 25.95
CA VAL A 819 -35.98 -16.00 25.57
C VAL A 819 -37.49 -16.25 25.52
N LEU A 820 -38.24 -15.40 26.22
CA LEU A 820 -39.70 -15.45 26.26
C LEU A 820 -40.27 -14.05 26.07
N HIS A 821 -41.04 -13.82 25.01
CA HIS A 821 -41.70 -12.53 24.77
C HIS A 821 -43.17 -12.62 25.17
N LEU A 822 -43.60 -11.72 26.06
CA LEU A 822 -44.95 -11.69 26.64
C LEU A 822 -45.63 -10.31 26.53
N LEU A 823 -45.01 -9.35 25.84
CA LEU A 823 -45.60 -8.02 25.66
C LEU A 823 -47.01 -8.13 25.06
N GLY A 824 -48.01 -7.50 25.69
CA GLY A 824 -49.41 -7.59 25.24
C GLY A 824 -50.16 -8.86 25.66
N CYS A 825 -49.57 -9.73 26.49
CA CYS A 825 -50.27 -10.82 27.17
C CYS A 825 -50.88 -10.29 28.49
N GLU A 826 -51.98 -9.54 28.40
CA GLU A 826 -52.54 -8.78 29.54
C GLU A 826 -53.04 -9.66 30.71
N LYS A 827 -53.33 -10.94 30.46
CA LYS A 827 -53.83 -11.89 31.47
C LYS A 827 -52.71 -12.63 32.21
N VAL A 828 -51.46 -12.29 31.96
CA VAL A 828 -50.28 -12.85 32.66
C VAL A 828 -49.88 -11.93 33.81
N SER A 829 -49.82 -12.47 35.03
CA SER A 829 -49.47 -11.73 36.24
C SER A 829 -47.96 -11.57 36.40
N ALA A 830 -47.54 -10.43 36.95
CA ALA A 830 -46.13 -10.16 37.26
C ALA A 830 -45.54 -11.16 38.29
N SER A 831 -46.38 -11.70 39.19
CA SER A 831 -45.99 -12.74 40.15
C SER A 831 -45.54 -14.02 39.46
N THR A 832 -46.29 -14.49 38.46
CA THR A 832 -45.98 -15.74 37.74
C THR A 832 -44.74 -15.59 36.87
N VAL A 833 -44.54 -14.40 36.27
CA VAL A 833 -43.29 -14.05 35.57
C VAL A 833 -42.07 -14.16 36.50
N ALA A 834 -42.17 -13.63 37.73
CA ALA A 834 -41.08 -13.71 38.70
C ALA A 834 -40.78 -15.16 39.11
N VAL A 835 -41.80 -15.99 39.30
CA VAL A 835 -41.63 -17.43 39.60
C VAL A 835 -40.92 -18.16 38.46
N LEU A 836 -41.32 -17.89 37.20
CA LEU A 836 -40.68 -18.48 36.03
C LEU A 836 -39.19 -18.10 35.96
N GLN A 837 -38.86 -16.82 36.19
CA GLN A 837 -37.49 -16.32 36.17
C GLN A 837 -36.61 -16.90 37.31
N GLN A 838 -37.21 -17.22 38.46
CA GLN A 838 -36.52 -17.93 39.54
C GLN A 838 -36.25 -19.40 39.19
N ARG A 839 -37.20 -20.08 38.55
CA ARG A 839 -37.07 -21.49 38.16
C ARG A 839 -36.09 -21.68 37.01
N ILE A 840 -36.07 -20.76 36.03
CA ILE A 840 -35.22 -20.84 34.84
C ILE A 840 -34.14 -19.74 34.92
N LYS A 841 -32.97 -20.09 35.47
CA LYS A 841 -31.92 -19.13 35.88
C LYS A 841 -31.31 -18.25 34.77
N ASN A 842 -31.54 -18.56 33.49
CA ASN A 842 -30.96 -17.84 32.34
C ASN A 842 -32.00 -17.36 31.33
N VAL A 843 -33.28 -17.29 31.73
CA VAL A 843 -34.35 -16.82 30.84
C VAL A 843 -34.40 -15.30 30.81
N LYS A 844 -34.43 -14.74 29.61
CA LYS A 844 -34.71 -13.33 29.33
C LYS A 844 -36.19 -13.21 28.98
N ILE A 845 -36.96 -12.61 29.89
CA ILE A 845 -38.38 -12.35 29.67
C ILE A 845 -38.54 -10.91 29.18
N ILE A 846 -39.23 -10.73 28.06
CA ILE A 846 -39.45 -9.43 27.41
C ILE A 846 -40.93 -9.09 27.51
N ILE A 847 -41.24 -8.16 28.42
CA ILE A 847 -42.59 -7.68 28.75
C ILE A 847 -42.81 -6.21 28.39
N TRP A 848 -41.78 -5.51 27.86
CA TRP A 848 -41.80 -4.10 27.47
C TRP A 848 -41.10 -3.90 26.12
#